data_AF-A0A0L9T5Z9-F1
#
_entry.id   AF-A0A0L9T5Z9-F1
#
_cell.length_a   1.000
_cell.length_b   1.000
_cell.length_c   1.000
_cell.angle_alpha   90.00
_cell.angle_beta   90.00
_cell.angle_gamma   90.00
#
_symmetry.space_group_name_H-M   'P 1'
#
loop_
_entity.id
_entity.type
_entity.pdbx_description
1 polymer ?
#
loop_
_entity_poly.entity_id
_entity_poly.type
_entity_poly.pdbx_seq_one_letter_code
_entity_poly.pdbx_strand_id
1 'polypeptide(L)'
;MKHAVSRRILMGNIYLVHLTVVVVVFLGVFLPCLCQGDSDDDTTAVYVVTLRHAPVSHYYGELRREVSSFKDAAPAPGRTQFNKPRRYDNITKTDKRYGSYISQVHDSLLKKVLNGEKYLKLYSYHYLINGFAVLVTQKQVSCGSCVLSKMKSVWLNDCLSSRDDRYDNITKTDKRYGSYISQVHDSLLKKVLNGEKYLKLYSYHYLINGFAVLVTQKQAEKLSRSSEVSNVVLDFSVRTATTHTPQFLGLPQGAWFQEGGFETAGEGVVIGFVDTGIDPTHPSFGDSKSNHPYPVPGHFSGICEVTRDFPSGSCNRKLVGARHFAASAITRGIFNSTQDYASPFDGDGHGTHTAAVAAGNHGIPVIVAGHHFGNASGMAPRSHIAVYKALYKSFGGFAADVVAAIDQDGVDIISLSITPNRRPPGVATFFNPIDMALLSAVKAGIFVVQAAGNTGPSPTSMFSFSPWIFTVGAASHDRVYSNSIFLGNNVTIPGVGLAPGTDERKLYKLIHAHHALSNNDTTVADDMYVGECQDANKFNKDLIKGNLLMCSYSIRFVLGLSTIKRASETAKNLSAAGVVFYMDPYVIGFQLNPVAMKMPSIIIASTNDSKILMQYYNSSLEIDAVSKKIVKFGAVASICGGLKANYGSAAPKVMYYSARGPDPQDSLPHEADILKPNLLAPGSFIWAAWSSVAADSVEFLGENFALMSGTSMAAPHVAGLAALIKQKFPSFSPAAIGSALSTTASLYDKSGGPIMAQRSYASPELNESPATPFDMGSGFVNASGALNPGLIFDSGYDDYMSFLCGINGSYPVVLNYTGQNCGLYNSSVYGPDLNLPSITISKLNQSRIVQRTVQNTAQNESYSVGWTAPYGVSLKVFPTHFSIGSGEKQILSVLLNATVNSSLSSFGRIGLFGNQGHVLNIPISIMVKISSNTTTS
;
A
#
# COMPACT_ATOMS: atom_id res chain seq x y z
N MET A 1 37.26 51.51 1.82
CA MET A 1 37.69 50.11 2.04
C MET A 1 38.44 50.01 3.38
N LYS A 2 37.81 49.54 4.48
CA LYS A 2 38.53 49.33 5.77
C LYS A 2 37.98 48.23 6.71
N HIS A 3 36.99 47.43 6.28
CA HIS A 3 36.39 46.36 7.10
C HIS A 3 36.81 44.92 6.75
N ALA A 4 37.62 44.71 5.69
CA ALA A 4 37.91 43.37 5.17
C ALA A 4 38.97 42.56 5.96
N VAL A 5 39.80 43.21 6.78
CA VAL A 5 41.03 42.59 7.33
C VAL A 5 40.80 41.82 8.65
N SER A 6 39.83 42.23 9.47
CA SER A 6 39.68 41.71 10.84
C SER A 6 39.20 40.24 10.92
N ARG A 7 38.55 39.70 9.88
CA ARG A 7 37.91 38.36 9.93
C ARG A 7 38.86 37.16 9.81
N ARG A 8 40.15 37.34 9.48
CA ARG A 8 41.08 36.19 9.28
C ARG A 8 41.80 35.68 10.54
N ILE A 9 41.80 36.43 11.64
CA ILE A 9 42.58 36.07 12.84
C ILE A 9 41.79 35.17 13.81
N LEU A 10 40.45 35.21 13.79
CA LEU A 10 39.62 34.54 14.80
C LEU A 10 39.47 33.02 14.61
N MET A 11 39.70 32.48 13.40
CA MET A 11 39.49 31.04 13.12
C MET A 11 40.61 30.11 13.63
N GLY A 12 41.79 30.63 13.98
CA GLY A 12 42.93 29.78 14.38
C GLY A 12 42.77 29.10 15.74
N ASN A 13 42.20 29.79 16.73
CA ASN A 13 42.26 29.35 18.14
C ASN A 13 41.17 28.35 18.55
N ILE A 14 40.13 28.13 17.73
CA ILE A 14 39.02 27.23 18.08
C ILE A 14 39.44 25.75 17.96
N TYR A 15 40.30 25.41 17.00
CA TYR A 15 40.73 24.03 16.75
C TYR A 15 41.55 23.42 17.89
N LEU A 16 42.24 24.22 18.70
CA LEU A 16 43.12 23.72 19.77
C LEU A 16 42.34 23.26 21.02
N VAL A 17 41.11 23.75 21.23
CA VAL A 17 40.32 23.46 22.44
C VAL A 17 39.53 22.15 22.31
N HIS A 18 39.13 21.76 21.10
CA HIS A 18 38.36 20.53 20.87
C HIS A 18 39.17 19.25 21.14
N LEU A 19 40.50 19.29 21.02
CA LEU A 19 41.35 18.10 21.16
C LEU A 19 41.41 17.58 22.61
N THR A 20 41.27 18.45 23.61
CA THR A 20 41.51 18.12 25.02
C THR A 20 40.32 17.49 25.74
N VAL A 21 39.08 17.74 25.26
CA VAL A 21 37.85 17.34 25.98
C VAL A 21 37.45 15.89 25.69
N VAL A 22 37.79 15.37 24.51
CA VAL A 22 37.42 14.00 24.06
C VAL A 22 38.05 12.90 24.92
N VAL A 23 39.16 13.18 25.60
CA VAL A 23 39.97 12.20 26.34
C VAL A 23 39.32 11.73 27.66
N VAL A 24 38.41 12.50 28.26
CA VAL A 24 38.04 12.35 29.68
C VAL A 24 36.82 11.44 29.94
N VAL A 25 35.86 11.36 29.01
CA VAL A 25 34.52 10.79 29.30
C VAL A 25 34.36 9.33 28.82
N PHE A 26 35.46 8.59 28.71
CA PHE A 26 35.47 7.19 28.24
C PHE A 26 35.44 6.14 29.39
N LEU A 27 34.95 6.52 30.58
CA LEU A 27 35.00 5.71 31.80
C LEU A 27 33.61 5.63 32.50
N GLY A 28 32.93 4.48 32.39
CA GLY A 28 31.71 4.16 33.15
C GLY A 28 30.69 3.31 32.39
N VAL A 29 30.58 2.01 32.71
CA VAL A 29 29.70 1.01 32.05
C VAL A 29 29.17 0.00 33.11
N PHE A 30 28.16 -0.85 32.79
CA PHE A 30 27.62 -2.03 33.53
C PHE A 30 26.58 -1.77 34.65
N LEU A 31 25.53 -2.60 34.97
CA LEU A 31 24.70 -3.65 34.26
C LEU A 31 23.37 -3.98 35.12
N PRO A 32 22.56 -5.09 35.04
CA PRO A 32 21.08 -5.08 35.28
C PRO A 32 20.45 -6.28 36.11
N CYS A 33 19.10 -6.51 36.04
CA CYS A 33 18.28 -7.72 36.40
C CYS A 33 16.88 -7.67 35.69
N LEU A 34 15.99 -8.68 35.46
CA LEU A 34 15.71 -10.09 35.86
C LEU A 34 14.71 -10.31 37.04
N CYS A 35 13.72 -11.26 37.06
CA CYS A 35 13.01 -12.06 36.00
C CYS A 35 11.75 -12.86 36.53
N GLN A 36 10.97 -13.52 35.62
CA GLN A 36 9.97 -14.65 35.82
C GLN A 36 8.63 -14.40 36.60
N GLY A 37 7.56 -15.24 36.56
CA GLY A 37 7.19 -16.41 35.71
C GLY A 37 5.92 -17.22 36.18
N ASP A 38 5.14 -17.79 35.23
CA ASP A 38 4.29 -19.03 35.31
C ASP A 38 3.01 -19.05 36.24
N SER A 39 2.03 -20.01 36.29
CA SER A 39 1.69 -21.34 35.65
C SER A 39 0.17 -21.78 35.80
N ASP A 40 -0.27 -22.83 35.05
CA ASP A 40 -1.32 -23.90 35.22
C ASP A 40 -2.89 -23.75 35.34
N ASP A 41 -3.58 -24.30 34.32
CA ASP A 41 -4.60 -25.40 34.28
C ASP A 41 -5.93 -25.43 35.09
N ASP A 42 -6.78 -24.39 34.98
CA ASP A 42 -8.27 -24.56 35.04
C ASP A 42 -8.97 -23.64 34.04
N THR A 43 -8.42 -23.57 32.82
CA THR A 43 -8.75 -22.51 31.85
C THR A 43 -10.09 -22.72 31.16
N THR A 44 -11.13 -22.01 31.62
CA THR A 44 -12.30 -21.71 30.77
C THR A 44 -11.84 -20.94 29.53
N ALA A 45 -12.24 -21.40 28.34
CA ALA A 45 -11.90 -20.78 27.07
C ALA A 45 -13.16 -20.37 26.30
N VAL A 46 -13.01 -19.43 25.37
CA VAL A 46 -14.13 -19.02 24.50
C VAL A 46 -14.26 -20.02 23.36
N TYR A 47 -15.49 -20.47 23.12
CA TYR A 47 -15.82 -21.32 21.97
C TYR A 47 -16.91 -20.65 21.13
N VAL A 48 -16.73 -20.67 19.82
CA VAL A 48 -17.72 -20.26 18.82
C VAL A 48 -18.55 -21.48 18.43
N VAL A 49 -19.85 -21.43 18.73
CA VAL A 49 -20.82 -22.48 18.45
C VAL A 49 -21.70 -22.04 17.30
N THR A 50 -21.79 -22.86 16.26
CA THR A 50 -22.65 -22.63 15.09
C THR A 50 -23.76 -23.68 15.02
N LEU A 51 -24.95 -23.32 14.55
CA LEU A 51 -26.13 -24.20 14.53
C LEU A 51 -26.40 -24.76 13.13
N ARG A 52 -27.01 -25.96 13.05
CA ARG A 52 -27.26 -26.67 11.78
C ARG A 52 -28.33 -26.02 10.90
N HIS A 53 -29.12 -25.12 11.45
CA HIS A 53 -30.17 -24.39 10.73
C HIS A 53 -29.66 -23.00 10.37
N ALA A 54 -29.78 -22.61 9.09
CA ALA A 54 -29.42 -21.27 8.62
C ALA A 54 -30.27 -20.17 9.30
N PRO A 55 -29.77 -18.93 9.42
CA PRO A 55 -30.61 -17.81 9.81
C PRO A 55 -31.67 -17.58 8.73
N VAL A 56 -32.95 -17.61 9.10
CA VAL A 56 -34.09 -17.51 8.15
C VAL A 56 -34.41 -16.04 7.86
N SER A 57 -33.45 -15.36 7.25
CA SER A 57 -33.65 -14.13 6.48
C SER A 57 -33.42 -14.45 5.01
N HIS A 58 -34.46 -14.33 4.18
CA HIS A 58 -34.44 -14.58 2.74
C HIS A 58 -34.10 -16.01 2.25
N TYR A 59 -34.77 -17.05 2.76
CA TYR A 59 -35.15 -18.21 1.91
C TYR A 59 -36.28 -19.05 2.53
N TYR A 60 -37.53 -18.63 2.33
CA TYR A 60 -38.72 -19.48 2.12
C TYR A 60 -39.92 -18.57 1.85
N GLY A 61 -40.23 -18.35 0.57
CA GLY A 61 -41.22 -17.34 0.16
C GLY A 61 -41.83 -17.56 -1.22
N GLU A 62 -41.16 -18.28 -2.12
CA GLU A 62 -41.76 -18.74 -3.38
C GLU A 62 -41.02 -19.98 -3.92
N LEU A 63 -41.77 -20.88 -4.57
CA LEU A 63 -41.48 -22.27 -4.98
C LEU A 63 -41.81 -23.36 -3.92
N ARG A 64 -42.96 -24.04 -4.01
CA ARG A 64 -44.13 -23.83 -4.89
C ARG A 64 -45.33 -24.60 -4.33
N ARG A 65 -46.54 -24.00 -4.28
CA ARG A 65 -47.83 -24.71 -4.29
C ARG A 65 -49.01 -23.73 -4.46
N GLU A 66 -49.32 -23.44 -5.71
CA GLU A 66 -50.70 -23.13 -6.09
C GLU A 66 -51.47 -24.46 -6.25
N VAL A 67 -52.79 -24.47 -6.03
CA VAL A 67 -53.66 -25.67 -6.04
C VAL A 67 -53.24 -26.70 -4.98
N SER A 68 -53.70 -26.60 -3.73
CA SER A 68 -54.98 -27.16 -3.22
C SER A 68 -55.08 -28.70 -3.41
N SER A 69 -55.73 -29.48 -2.55
CA SER A 69 -57.04 -29.28 -1.93
C SER A 69 -57.22 -30.26 -0.75
N PHE A 70 -58.13 -29.98 0.19
CA PHE A 70 -59.31 -30.83 0.40
C PHE A 70 -60.35 -30.10 1.28
N LYS A 71 -61.63 -30.19 0.90
CA LYS A 71 -62.77 -30.09 1.83
C LYS A 71 -63.02 -31.49 2.43
N ASP A 72 -63.77 -31.57 3.53
CA ASP A 72 -64.23 -32.86 4.05
C ASP A 72 -65.13 -33.61 3.05
N ALA A 73 -64.70 -34.81 2.62
CA ALA A 73 -65.51 -35.98 2.22
C ALA A 73 -64.61 -37.10 1.63
N ALA A 74 -64.99 -38.36 1.83
CA ALA A 74 -64.31 -39.58 1.35
C ALA A 74 -65.09 -40.24 0.18
N PRO A 75 -64.75 -41.45 -0.37
CA PRO A 75 -63.61 -42.35 -0.13
C PRO A 75 -62.88 -42.83 -1.44
N ALA A 76 -62.07 -43.90 -1.35
CA ALA A 76 -61.26 -44.52 -2.43
C ALA A 76 -62.02 -45.67 -3.17
N PRO A 77 -61.43 -46.50 -4.09
CA PRO A 77 -60.07 -46.51 -4.70
C PRO A 77 -60.00 -46.78 -6.24
N GLY A 78 -58.81 -46.75 -6.87
CA GLY A 78 -58.52 -47.64 -8.04
C GLY A 78 -57.59 -47.20 -9.19
N ARG A 79 -56.47 -47.93 -9.36
CA ARG A 79 -55.63 -48.16 -10.59
C ARG A 79 -54.93 -46.98 -11.31
N THR A 80 -53.94 -47.33 -12.14
CA THR A 80 -52.91 -46.44 -12.72
C THR A 80 -52.48 -46.87 -14.14
N GLN A 81 -52.13 -45.92 -15.05
CA GLN A 81 -50.90 -45.94 -15.88
C GLN A 81 -50.74 -44.79 -16.92
N PHE A 82 -49.46 -44.56 -17.27
CA PHE A 82 -48.86 -44.08 -18.55
C PHE A 82 -48.77 -42.60 -19.01
N ASN A 83 -47.50 -42.22 -19.29
CA ASN A 83 -46.93 -41.46 -20.43
C ASN A 83 -46.69 -39.92 -20.44
N LYS A 84 -45.58 -39.58 -21.13
CA LYS A 84 -44.98 -38.26 -21.53
C LYS A 84 -45.45 -37.89 -22.98
N PRO A 85 -45.16 -36.74 -23.67
CA PRO A 85 -43.90 -35.93 -23.64
C PRO A 85 -43.84 -34.42 -24.10
N ARG A 86 -42.63 -33.82 -24.01
CA ARG A 86 -41.93 -32.80 -24.88
C ARG A 86 -42.48 -31.38 -25.26
N ARG A 87 -41.65 -30.36 -24.93
CA ARG A 87 -41.24 -29.07 -25.61
C ARG A 87 -42.06 -28.44 -26.77
N TYR A 88 -42.20 -27.09 -26.76
CA TYR A 88 -41.45 -26.11 -27.60
C TYR A 88 -41.76 -24.63 -27.19
N ASP A 89 -41.24 -23.62 -27.92
CA ASP A 89 -40.98 -22.22 -27.46
C ASP A 89 -41.88 -21.15 -28.18
N ASN A 90 -41.72 -19.80 -28.23
CA ASN A 90 -40.66 -18.81 -27.91
C ASN A 90 -41.16 -17.31 -27.92
N ILE A 91 -40.25 -16.32 -27.76
CA ILE A 91 -40.25 -14.90 -28.28
C ILE A 91 -41.01 -13.71 -27.57
N THR A 92 -40.20 -12.87 -26.89
CA THR A 92 -40.08 -11.37 -26.75
C THR A 92 -41.22 -10.31 -26.72
N LYS A 93 -40.92 -9.23 -25.94
CA LYS A 93 -41.28 -7.77 -26.05
C LYS A 93 -42.72 -7.32 -25.71
N THR A 94 -42.91 -6.53 -24.65
CA THR A 94 -42.74 -5.06 -24.74
C THR A 94 -42.55 -4.38 -23.37
N ASP A 95 -41.67 -3.37 -23.29
CA ASP A 95 -41.59 -2.43 -22.17
C ASP A 95 -42.20 -1.06 -22.55
N LYS A 96 -42.84 -0.40 -21.57
CA LYS A 96 -43.21 1.04 -21.50
C LYS A 96 -44.13 1.38 -20.32
N ARG A 97 -44.89 0.42 -19.77
CA ARG A 97 -45.82 0.67 -18.65
C ARG A 97 -45.13 0.73 -17.28
N TYR A 98 -44.01 0.01 -17.10
CA TYR A 98 -43.43 -0.22 -15.78
C TYR A 98 -42.74 1.02 -15.19
N GLY A 99 -41.89 1.70 -15.97
CA GLY A 99 -41.22 2.95 -15.54
C GLY A 99 -42.21 4.09 -15.26
N SER A 100 -43.31 4.18 -16.02
CA SER A 100 -44.39 5.14 -15.78
C SER A 100 -45.04 4.93 -14.41
N TYR A 101 -45.40 3.66 -14.11
CA TYR A 101 -46.01 3.28 -12.84
C TYR A 101 -45.08 3.57 -11.65
N ILE A 102 -43.80 3.18 -11.73
CA ILE A 102 -42.86 3.40 -10.62
C ILE A 102 -42.55 4.89 -10.40
N SER A 103 -42.44 5.73 -11.44
CA SER A 103 -42.28 7.18 -11.20
C SER A 103 -43.51 7.79 -10.52
N GLN A 104 -44.73 7.40 -10.91
CA GLN A 104 -45.95 7.87 -10.24
C GLN A 104 -46.01 7.40 -8.77
N VAL A 105 -45.59 6.18 -8.47
CA VAL A 105 -45.48 5.67 -7.09
C VAL A 105 -44.43 6.45 -6.29
N HIS A 106 -43.25 6.74 -6.85
CA HIS A 106 -42.22 7.55 -6.19
C HIS A 106 -42.70 8.99 -5.91
N ASP A 107 -43.39 9.63 -6.85
CA ASP A 107 -43.90 11.01 -6.66
C ASP A 107 -45.10 11.06 -5.69
N SER A 108 -45.89 9.99 -5.60
CA SER A 108 -46.95 9.82 -4.59
C SER A 108 -46.36 9.59 -3.18
N LEU A 109 -45.29 8.80 -3.07
CA LEU A 109 -44.53 8.60 -1.82
C LEU A 109 -43.88 9.90 -1.34
N LEU A 110 -43.20 10.64 -2.22
CA LEU A 110 -42.55 11.90 -1.85
C LEU A 110 -43.56 12.95 -1.36
N LYS A 111 -44.71 13.10 -2.02
CA LYS A 111 -45.80 13.97 -1.52
C LYS A 111 -46.35 13.56 -0.16
N LYS A 112 -46.40 12.25 0.15
CA LYS A 112 -46.88 11.75 1.46
C LYS A 112 -45.84 11.86 2.58
N VAL A 113 -44.56 11.65 2.27
CA VAL A 113 -43.49 11.62 3.28
C VAL A 113 -43.00 13.02 3.62
N LEU A 114 -42.92 13.93 2.65
CA LEU A 114 -42.44 15.31 2.85
C LEU A 114 -43.57 16.32 3.13
N ASN A 115 -44.83 15.88 3.10
CA ASN A 115 -46.01 16.52 3.67
C ASN A 115 -46.19 18.06 3.43
N GLY A 116 -45.73 18.54 2.27
CA GLY A 116 -45.83 19.96 1.86
C GLY A 116 -44.50 20.71 1.75
N GLU A 117 -43.39 20.17 2.24
CA GLU A 117 -42.07 20.78 2.06
C GLU A 117 -41.61 20.71 0.59
N LYS A 118 -40.89 21.75 0.13
CA LYS A 118 -40.35 21.80 -1.23
C LYS A 118 -39.12 20.90 -1.35
N TYR A 119 -39.17 19.99 -2.31
CA TYR A 119 -38.09 19.07 -2.64
C TYR A 119 -37.75 19.12 -4.14
N LEU A 120 -36.54 18.72 -4.50
CA LEU A 120 -36.12 18.56 -5.90
C LEU A 120 -35.69 17.10 -6.15
N LYS A 121 -36.27 16.50 -7.18
CA LYS A 121 -36.00 15.12 -7.63
C LYS A 121 -34.95 15.17 -8.74
N LEU A 122 -33.75 14.66 -8.46
CA LEU A 122 -32.61 14.82 -9.37
C LEU A 122 -32.54 13.71 -10.44
N TYR A 123 -32.42 12.45 -10.04
CA TYR A 123 -32.33 11.30 -10.96
C TYR A 123 -33.00 10.04 -10.39
N SER A 124 -33.21 9.03 -11.25
CA SER A 124 -33.79 7.70 -10.91
C SER A 124 -33.04 6.61 -11.68
N TYR A 125 -32.70 5.50 -11.03
CA TYR A 125 -32.00 4.35 -11.62
C TYR A 125 -32.91 3.11 -11.56
N HIS A 126 -32.78 2.18 -12.52
CA HIS A 126 -33.83 1.17 -12.78
C HIS A 126 -33.38 -0.29 -13.03
N TYR A 127 -32.09 -0.65 -12.88
CA TYR A 127 -31.63 -1.99 -13.26
C TYR A 127 -30.88 -2.84 -12.21
N LEU A 128 -30.52 -2.29 -11.04
CA LEU A 128 -29.90 -3.08 -9.95
C LEU A 128 -30.38 -2.72 -8.53
N ILE A 129 -30.79 -1.47 -8.28
CA ILE A 129 -31.40 -1.04 -7.01
C ILE A 129 -32.57 -0.10 -7.33
N ASN A 130 -33.75 -0.36 -6.74
CA ASN A 130 -34.86 0.59 -6.77
C ASN A 130 -34.64 1.64 -5.68
N GLY A 131 -34.17 2.83 -6.08
CA GLY A 131 -33.92 3.95 -5.17
C GLY A 131 -33.88 5.30 -5.89
N PHE A 132 -34.17 6.36 -5.15
CA PHE A 132 -34.16 7.75 -5.63
C PHE A 132 -33.49 8.66 -4.60
N ALA A 133 -32.86 9.74 -5.07
CA ALA A 133 -32.17 10.73 -4.22
C ALA A 133 -32.90 12.08 -4.26
N VAL A 134 -33.12 12.68 -3.07
CA VAL A 134 -33.87 13.94 -2.87
C VAL A 134 -33.23 14.73 -1.73
N LEU A 135 -33.25 16.06 -1.82
CA LEU A 135 -32.67 17.02 -0.86
C LEU A 135 -33.76 17.75 -0.05
N VAL A 136 -33.54 17.94 1.26
CA VAL A 136 -34.45 18.60 2.24
C VAL A 136 -33.61 19.37 3.29
N THR A 137 -34.13 20.42 3.95
CA THR A 137 -33.27 21.44 4.64
C THR A 137 -33.67 21.86 6.08
N GLN A 138 -32.85 21.46 7.06
CA GLN A 138 -32.53 22.06 8.40
C GLN A 138 -33.61 22.61 9.39
N LYS A 139 -33.50 22.23 10.69
CA LYS A 139 -33.20 23.15 11.84
C LYS A 139 -32.96 22.52 13.25
N GLN A 140 -31.89 22.96 13.92
CA GLN A 140 -31.64 23.29 15.37
C GLN A 140 -32.12 22.45 16.60
N VAL A 141 -31.19 22.19 17.55
CA VAL A 141 -31.26 22.36 19.06
C VAL A 141 -32.06 21.31 19.91
N SER A 142 -31.70 20.86 21.14
CA SER A 142 -30.43 20.82 21.95
C SER A 142 -30.55 19.97 23.26
N CYS A 143 -29.44 19.79 24.03
CA CYS A 143 -29.32 19.36 25.46
C CYS A 143 -29.66 17.91 25.90
N GLY A 144 -29.22 17.53 27.12
CA GLY A 144 -29.49 16.23 27.78
C GLY A 144 -28.74 16.03 29.13
N SER A 145 -29.06 14.97 29.91
CA SER A 145 -28.24 14.35 31.00
C SER A 145 -29.00 13.27 31.83
N CYS A 146 -28.22 12.39 32.49
CA CYS A 146 -28.50 11.28 33.43
C CYS A 146 -29.83 11.15 34.23
N VAL A 147 -30.24 9.89 34.52
CA VAL A 147 -30.35 9.28 35.90
C VAL A 147 -30.77 7.78 35.79
N LEU A 148 -30.60 6.99 36.86
CA LEU A 148 -30.77 5.52 36.92
C LEU A 148 -31.80 5.05 37.99
N SER A 149 -32.46 3.90 37.72
CA SER A 149 -33.02 2.92 38.70
C SER A 149 -34.48 3.03 39.22
N LYS A 150 -35.07 1.84 39.51
CA LYS A 150 -36.38 1.50 40.13
C LYS A 150 -37.65 1.76 39.26
N MET A 151 -38.78 1.03 39.38
CA MET A 151 -39.19 -0.05 40.32
C MET A 151 -40.04 -1.18 39.66
N LYS A 152 -40.90 -1.91 40.42
CA LYS A 152 -41.44 -3.26 40.11
C LYS A 152 -42.88 -3.33 39.54
N SER A 153 -43.16 -4.50 38.95
CA SER A 153 -44.41 -5.15 38.47
C SER A 153 -45.71 -5.07 39.31
N VAL A 154 -46.87 -5.25 38.64
CA VAL A 154 -48.00 -6.19 38.99
C VAL A 154 -49.00 -6.32 37.81
N TRP A 155 -49.88 -7.34 37.80
CA TRP A 155 -50.92 -7.65 36.79
C TRP A 155 -52.35 -7.32 37.27
N LEU A 156 -53.28 -6.93 36.38
CA LEU A 156 -54.52 -7.70 36.06
C LEU A 156 -55.38 -7.11 34.89
N ASN A 157 -56.20 -7.99 34.30
CA ASN A 157 -57.43 -7.84 33.48
C ASN A 157 -58.41 -6.74 33.97
N ASP A 158 -59.41 -6.20 33.25
CA ASP A 158 -59.93 -6.26 31.85
C ASP A 158 -61.03 -5.14 31.69
N CYS A 159 -61.73 -4.83 30.58
CA CYS A 159 -61.82 -5.34 29.19
C CYS A 159 -62.37 -4.25 28.20
N LEU A 160 -62.52 -4.64 26.92
CA LEU A 160 -63.43 -4.14 25.84
C LEU A 160 -64.06 -2.72 25.90
N SER A 161 -63.70 -1.85 24.93
CA SER A 161 -64.60 -1.50 23.79
C SER A 161 -64.00 -0.56 22.72
N SER A 162 -64.15 -0.94 21.44
CA SER A 162 -64.26 -0.13 20.21
C SER A 162 -63.16 0.86 19.71
N ARG A 163 -62.73 0.59 18.45
CA ARG A 163 -62.28 1.48 17.34
C ARG A 163 -60.85 2.05 17.27
N ASP A 164 -60.22 1.75 16.12
CA ASP A 164 -59.19 2.45 15.31
C ASP A 164 -58.06 3.26 16.00
N ASP A 165 -56.79 3.14 15.61
CA ASP A 165 -56.32 3.26 14.21
C ASP A 165 -54.90 2.71 13.93
N ARG A 166 -54.56 2.55 12.64
CA ARG A 166 -53.27 2.44 11.92
C ARG A 166 -51.96 1.97 12.61
N TYR A 167 -51.51 0.79 12.14
CA TYR A 167 -50.16 0.50 11.57
C TYR A 167 -48.90 1.27 12.04
N ASP A 168 -48.01 0.55 12.73
CA ASP A 168 -46.59 0.92 12.93
C ASP A 168 -45.72 -0.34 13.15
N ASN A 169 -45.19 -0.96 12.07
CA ASN A 169 -44.42 -2.23 12.11
C ASN A 169 -43.54 -2.47 10.86
N ILE A 170 -42.33 -1.88 10.80
CA ILE A 170 -41.19 -2.47 10.04
C ILE A 170 -39.93 -2.48 10.93
N THR A 171 -39.60 -1.37 11.60
CA THR A 171 -38.49 -1.26 12.56
C THR A 171 -38.63 -2.15 13.80
N LYS A 172 -39.85 -2.65 14.09
CA LYS A 172 -40.13 -3.64 15.14
C LYS A 172 -39.83 -5.08 14.71
N THR A 173 -39.78 -5.37 13.40
CA THR A 173 -39.68 -6.74 12.89
C THR A 173 -38.27 -7.30 13.07
N ASP A 174 -37.22 -6.57 12.63
CA ASP A 174 -35.82 -6.96 12.85
C ASP A 174 -35.46 -7.06 14.33
N LYS A 175 -35.92 -6.09 15.15
CA LYS A 175 -35.68 -6.10 16.59
C LYS A 175 -36.36 -7.28 17.30
N ARG A 176 -37.53 -7.73 16.81
CA ARG A 176 -38.17 -8.97 17.28
C ARG A 176 -37.41 -10.21 16.79
N TYR A 177 -36.92 -10.22 15.55
CA TYR A 177 -36.21 -11.36 14.97
C TYR A 177 -34.87 -11.63 15.66
N GLY A 178 -34.02 -10.60 15.85
CA GLY A 178 -32.75 -10.76 16.59
C GLY A 178 -32.95 -11.16 18.05
N SER A 179 -34.02 -10.66 18.70
CA SER A 179 -34.43 -11.10 20.04
C SER A 179 -34.84 -12.58 20.06
N TYR A 180 -35.64 -13.02 19.08
CA TYR A 180 -36.06 -14.42 18.94
C TYR A 180 -34.87 -15.37 18.73
N ILE A 181 -33.94 -15.05 17.82
CA ILE A 181 -32.75 -15.89 17.59
C ILE A 181 -31.87 -15.96 18.85
N SER A 182 -31.67 -14.85 19.58
CA SER A 182 -30.96 -14.93 20.87
C SER A 182 -31.70 -15.78 21.90
N GLN A 183 -33.04 -15.74 21.95
CA GLN A 183 -33.82 -16.62 22.85
C GLN A 183 -33.66 -18.10 22.48
N VAL A 184 -33.53 -18.44 21.19
CA VAL A 184 -33.21 -19.81 20.74
C VAL A 184 -31.82 -20.24 21.24
N HIS A 185 -30.80 -19.36 21.16
CA HIS A 185 -29.48 -19.64 21.73
C HIS A 185 -29.52 -19.85 23.25
N ASP A 186 -30.24 -18.98 23.97
CA ASP A 186 -30.37 -19.08 25.43
C ASP A 186 -31.17 -20.31 25.87
N SER A 187 -32.12 -20.77 25.04
CA SER A 187 -32.83 -22.03 25.25
C SER A 187 -31.91 -23.25 25.04
N LEU A 188 -31.11 -23.26 23.98
CA LEU A 188 -30.16 -24.35 23.70
C LEU A 188 -29.07 -24.45 24.77
N LEU A 189 -28.48 -23.32 25.19
CA LEU A 189 -27.48 -23.29 26.26
C LEU A 189 -28.04 -23.83 27.58
N LYS A 190 -29.25 -23.43 27.98
CA LYS A 190 -29.93 -23.96 29.18
C LYS A 190 -30.28 -25.44 29.06
N LYS A 191 -30.64 -25.91 27.87
CA LYS A 191 -30.94 -27.33 27.60
C LYS A 191 -29.70 -28.21 27.71
N VAL A 192 -28.56 -27.78 27.16
CA VAL A 192 -27.34 -28.60 27.02
C VAL A 192 -26.41 -28.49 28.24
N LEU A 193 -26.30 -27.30 28.85
CA LEU A 193 -25.44 -27.03 30.02
C LEU A 193 -26.27 -26.87 31.31
N ASN A 194 -27.35 -27.64 31.43
CA ASN A 194 -28.36 -27.49 32.48
C ASN A 194 -27.76 -27.50 33.90
N GLY A 195 -27.85 -26.37 34.61
CA GLY A 195 -27.33 -26.20 35.97
C GLY A 195 -25.85 -25.81 36.08
N GLU A 196 -25.10 -25.77 34.97
CA GLU A 196 -23.67 -25.46 34.97
C GLU A 196 -23.40 -23.97 34.76
N LYS A 197 -22.21 -23.50 35.18
CA LYS A 197 -21.75 -22.14 34.87
C LYS A 197 -21.25 -22.05 33.43
N TYR A 198 -21.68 -21.00 32.73
CA TYR A 198 -21.20 -20.57 31.43
C TYR A 198 -21.42 -19.06 31.29
N LEU A 199 -20.66 -18.40 30.41
CA LEU A 199 -20.90 -16.99 30.06
C LEU A 199 -21.04 -16.84 28.54
N LYS A 200 -22.25 -16.60 28.05
CA LYS A 200 -22.48 -16.26 26.63
C LYS A 200 -22.01 -14.83 26.39
N LEU A 201 -21.03 -14.66 25.52
CA LEU A 201 -20.47 -13.36 25.15
C LEU A 201 -21.32 -12.68 24.07
N TYR A 202 -21.67 -13.41 23.01
CA TYR A 202 -22.37 -12.86 21.84
C TYR A 202 -23.39 -13.84 21.26
N SER A 203 -24.52 -13.32 20.74
CA SER A 203 -25.47 -14.03 19.87
C SER A 203 -25.29 -13.53 18.43
N TYR A 204 -24.77 -14.35 17.53
CA TYR A 204 -24.67 -14.06 16.10
C TYR A 204 -25.99 -14.42 15.41
N HIS A 205 -26.62 -13.44 14.75
CA HIS A 205 -27.99 -13.59 14.22
C HIS A 205 -28.24 -12.88 12.88
N TYR A 206 -27.18 -12.33 12.25
CA TYR A 206 -27.28 -11.60 10.96
C TYR A 206 -26.56 -12.28 9.80
N LEU A 207 -25.38 -12.87 10.03
CA LEU A 207 -24.54 -13.49 8.98
C LEU A 207 -24.26 -14.99 9.24
N ILE A 208 -24.29 -15.39 10.51
CA ILE A 208 -24.08 -16.77 10.98
C ILE A 208 -25.10 -16.98 12.10
N ASN A 209 -25.74 -18.15 12.15
CA ASN A 209 -26.62 -18.55 13.26
C ASN A 209 -25.80 -19.30 14.33
N GLY A 210 -25.55 -18.65 15.47
CA GLY A 210 -24.65 -19.19 16.49
C GLY A 210 -24.31 -18.20 17.60
N PHE A 211 -23.40 -18.59 18.49
CA PHE A 211 -23.00 -17.78 19.65
C PHE A 211 -21.56 -18.05 20.09
N ALA A 212 -20.93 -17.06 20.70
CA ALA A 212 -19.68 -17.23 21.43
C ALA A 212 -19.98 -17.41 22.92
N VAL A 213 -19.36 -18.42 23.54
CA VAL A 213 -19.57 -18.75 24.96
C VAL A 213 -18.25 -19.13 25.62
N LEU A 214 -17.97 -18.54 26.78
CA LEU A 214 -16.87 -18.91 27.67
C LEU A 214 -17.31 -20.13 28.50
N VAL A 215 -16.63 -21.25 28.31
CA VAL A 215 -16.92 -22.56 28.93
C VAL A 215 -15.63 -23.38 29.13
N THR A 216 -15.70 -24.46 29.90
CA THR A 216 -14.62 -25.47 29.94
C THR A 216 -14.66 -26.38 28.69
N GLN A 217 -13.55 -27.03 28.36
CA GLN A 217 -13.48 -27.98 27.23
C GLN A 217 -14.54 -29.10 27.34
N LYS A 218 -14.77 -29.62 28.55
CA LYS A 218 -15.79 -30.67 28.83
C LYS A 218 -17.22 -30.21 28.50
N GLN A 219 -17.48 -28.90 28.51
CA GLN A 219 -18.76 -28.29 28.15
C GLN A 219 -18.87 -28.00 26.65
N ALA A 220 -17.76 -27.58 26.01
CA ALA A 220 -17.67 -27.49 24.56
C ALA A 220 -17.96 -28.85 23.88
N GLU A 221 -17.48 -29.96 24.48
CA GLU A 221 -17.80 -31.32 24.04
C GLU A 221 -19.28 -31.71 24.24
N LYS A 222 -19.97 -31.18 25.26
CA LYS A 222 -21.43 -31.39 25.41
C LYS A 222 -22.19 -30.67 24.30
N LEU A 223 -21.78 -29.44 23.99
CA LEU A 223 -22.36 -28.63 22.92
C LEU A 223 -22.17 -29.27 21.55
N SER A 224 -20.98 -29.81 21.22
CA SER A 224 -20.71 -30.42 19.91
C SER A 224 -21.52 -31.70 19.64
N ARG A 225 -22.04 -32.36 20.69
CA ARG A 225 -22.87 -33.56 20.60
C ARG A 225 -24.37 -33.27 20.48
N SER A 226 -24.81 -32.01 20.57
CA SER A 226 -26.23 -31.65 20.41
C SER A 226 -26.64 -31.69 18.93
N SER A 227 -27.82 -32.26 18.63
CA SER A 227 -28.30 -32.42 17.24
C SER A 227 -28.57 -31.10 16.52
N GLU A 228 -28.75 -30.01 17.27
CA GLU A 228 -28.93 -28.65 16.77
C GLU A 228 -27.62 -27.95 16.40
N VAL A 229 -26.47 -28.43 16.89
CA VAL A 229 -25.15 -27.80 16.73
C VAL A 229 -24.40 -28.36 15.53
N SER A 230 -23.90 -27.47 14.68
CA SER A 230 -23.15 -27.78 13.47
C SER A 230 -21.66 -27.97 13.77
N ASN A 231 -21.02 -26.95 14.35
CA ASN A 231 -19.63 -27.00 14.80
C ASN A 231 -19.47 -26.26 16.13
N VAL A 232 -18.52 -26.72 16.95
CA VAL A 232 -17.97 -26.00 18.09
C VAL A 232 -16.48 -25.83 17.84
N VAL A 233 -16.00 -24.59 17.80
CA VAL A 233 -14.62 -24.24 17.48
C VAL A 233 -14.06 -23.41 18.64
N LEU A 234 -12.83 -23.71 19.08
CA LEU A 234 -12.12 -22.88 20.05
C LEU A 234 -11.83 -21.51 19.42
N ASP A 235 -12.08 -20.42 20.15
CA ASP A 235 -11.76 -19.07 19.68
C ASP A 235 -10.23 -18.86 19.61
N PHE A 236 -9.75 -18.20 18.56
CA PHE A 236 -8.32 -18.12 18.25
C PHE A 236 -7.89 -16.71 17.82
N SER A 237 -6.68 -16.30 18.23
CA SER A 237 -6.15 -14.98 17.89
C SER A 237 -5.75 -14.90 16.40
N VAL A 238 -6.49 -14.14 15.61
CA VAL A 238 -6.03 -13.71 14.27
C VAL A 238 -5.01 -12.58 14.37
N ARG A 239 -3.97 -12.60 13.53
CA ARG A 239 -2.83 -11.67 13.58
C ARG A 239 -2.69 -10.84 12.30
N THR A 240 -2.08 -9.66 12.44
CA THR A 240 -1.72 -8.76 11.34
C THR A 240 -0.24 -8.87 10.97
N ALA A 241 0.07 -8.56 9.72
CA ALA A 241 1.37 -8.70 9.09
C ALA A 241 1.37 -7.93 7.77
N THR A 242 2.32 -7.06 7.39
CA THR A 242 2.71 -5.81 8.06
C THR A 242 1.56 -5.11 8.80
N THR A 243 1.82 -3.88 9.21
CA THR A 243 0.80 -2.94 9.69
C THR A 243 -0.37 -2.78 8.70
N HIS A 244 -0.24 -3.12 7.40
CA HIS A 244 -1.40 -3.33 6.48
C HIS A 244 -1.13 -3.95 5.08
N THR A 245 0.09 -3.94 4.55
CA THR A 245 0.30 -4.21 3.10
C THR A 245 0.06 -5.64 2.62
N PRO A 246 0.45 -6.73 3.30
CA PRO A 246 0.00 -8.08 2.96
C PRO A 246 -1.52 -8.26 2.99
N GLN A 247 -2.24 -7.61 3.92
CA GLN A 247 -3.70 -7.62 3.94
C GLN A 247 -4.27 -6.82 2.75
N PHE A 248 -3.67 -5.68 2.41
CA PHE A 248 -4.02 -4.88 1.24
C PHE A 248 -3.84 -5.67 -0.07
N LEU A 249 -2.78 -6.49 -0.14
CA LEU A 249 -2.45 -7.39 -1.25
C LEU A 249 -3.16 -8.76 -1.17
N GLY A 250 -3.98 -9.00 -0.14
CA GLY A 250 -4.73 -10.24 0.04
C GLY A 250 -3.90 -11.49 0.35
N LEU A 251 -2.64 -11.36 0.79
CA LEU A 251 -1.75 -12.51 1.00
C LEU A 251 -2.29 -13.52 2.04
N PRO A 252 -2.80 -13.11 3.23
CA PRO A 252 -3.23 -14.05 4.27
C PRO A 252 -4.42 -14.94 3.89
N GLN A 253 -5.29 -14.49 2.98
CA GLN A 253 -6.43 -15.27 2.45
C GLN A 253 -6.20 -15.77 1.02
N GLY A 254 -5.00 -15.54 0.47
CA GLY A 254 -4.68 -15.72 -0.94
C GLY A 254 -3.32 -16.36 -1.10
N ALA A 255 -2.31 -15.57 -1.50
CA ALA A 255 -0.99 -16.10 -1.83
C ALA A 255 -0.34 -16.93 -0.71
N TRP A 256 -0.41 -16.50 0.56
CA TRP A 256 0.11 -17.32 1.67
C TRP A 256 -0.75 -18.55 1.94
N PHE A 257 -2.08 -18.44 1.83
CA PHE A 257 -2.98 -19.58 2.04
C PHE A 257 -2.75 -20.70 1.02
N GLN A 258 -2.41 -20.35 -0.23
CA GLN A 258 -2.05 -21.33 -1.27
C GLN A 258 -0.75 -22.09 -0.95
N GLU A 259 0.27 -21.39 -0.41
CA GLU A 259 1.60 -21.95 -0.16
C GLU A 259 1.81 -22.47 1.29
N GLY A 260 0.71 -22.75 2.02
CA GLY A 260 0.74 -23.37 3.36
C GLY A 260 0.68 -22.41 4.56
N GLY A 261 0.70 -21.10 4.33
CA GLY A 261 0.58 -20.05 5.34
C GLY A 261 1.82 -19.15 5.43
N PHE A 262 1.80 -18.21 6.38
CA PHE A 262 2.96 -17.32 6.62
C PHE A 262 4.17 -18.06 7.24
N GLU A 263 4.01 -19.30 7.69
CA GLU A 263 5.06 -20.14 8.27
C GLU A 263 5.86 -20.92 7.21
N THR A 264 5.43 -20.89 5.95
CA THR A 264 6.10 -21.48 4.78
C THR A 264 6.30 -20.48 3.63
N ALA A 265 5.58 -19.36 3.61
CA ALA A 265 5.60 -18.38 2.51
C ALA A 265 7.00 -17.81 2.20
N GLY A 266 7.58 -18.27 1.08
CA GLY A 266 8.90 -17.92 0.57
C GLY A 266 10.04 -18.87 0.94
N GLU A 267 9.76 -19.93 1.70
CA GLU A 267 10.76 -20.90 2.16
C GLU A 267 11.52 -21.56 0.99
N GLY A 268 12.84 -21.74 1.16
CA GLY A 268 13.73 -22.31 0.13
C GLY A 268 14.26 -21.32 -0.91
N VAL A 269 13.79 -20.06 -0.92
CA VAL A 269 14.19 -19.02 -1.88
C VAL A 269 15.08 -17.98 -1.19
N VAL A 270 16.17 -17.56 -1.86
CA VAL A 270 17.08 -16.51 -1.37
C VAL A 270 16.91 -15.20 -2.16
N ILE A 271 16.65 -14.10 -1.46
CA ILE A 271 16.57 -12.75 -2.04
C ILE A 271 17.86 -11.98 -1.69
N GLY A 272 18.60 -11.57 -2.71
CA GLY A 272 19.74 -10.65 -2.63
C GLY A 272 19.29 -9.18 -2.65
N PHE A 273 19.87 -8.34 -1.80
CA PHE A 273 19.60 -6.91 -1.73
C PHE A 273 20.87 -6.10 -2.02
N VAL A 274 20.87 -5.32 -3.10
CA VAL A 274 21.96 -4.38 -3.43
C VAL A 274 21.54 -2.99 -2.97
N ASP A 275 21.98 -2.63 -1.76
CA ASP A 275 21.46 -1.49 -0.99
C ASP A 275 22.54 -0.92 -0.04
N THR A 276 22.11 -0.30 1.07
CA THR A 276 22.92 0.39 2.10
C THR A 276 23.38 -0.47 3.27
N GLY A 277 22.99 -1.76 3.31
CA GLY A 277 23.38 -2.74 4.32
C GLY A 277 22.19 -3.39 5.01
N ILE A 278 22.43 -4.01 6.17
CA ILE A 278 21.36 -4.46 7.07
C ILE A 278 21.75 -4.32 8.54
N ASP A 279 20.79 -4.02 9.41
CA ASP A 279 20.91 -4.23 10.85
C ASP A 279 20.57 -5.70 11.20
N PRO A 280 21.57 -6.55 11.50
CA PRO A 280 21.34 -7.98 11.76
C PRO A 280 20.63 -8.22 13.10
N THR A 281 20.59 -7.23 13.99
CA THR A 281 20.02 -7.36 15.34
C THR A 281 18.50 -7.17 15.35
N HIS A 282 17.93 -6.58 14.28
CA HIS A 282 16.53 -6.25 14.24
C HIS A 282 15.63 -7.51 14.20
N PRO A 283 14.57 -7.63 15.04
CA PRO A 283 13.76 -8.85 15.17
C PRO A 283 13.06 -9.35 13.89
N SER A 284 12.97 -8.53 12.84
CA SER A 284 12.57 -8.96 11.50
C SER A 284 13.52 -9.98 10.86
N PHE A 285 14.75 -10.15 11.37
CA PHE A 285 15.79 -10.98 10.76
C PHE A 285 16.36 -12.06 11.70
N GLY A 286 15.77 -12.27 12.87
CA GLY A 286 16.12 -13.40 13.74
C GLY A 286 15.53 -14.73 13.23
N ASP A 287 16.18 -15.85 13.52
CA ASP A 287 15.70 -17.21 13.19
C ASP A 287 15.22 -18.01 14.42
N SER A 288 15.20 -17.38 15.59
CA SER A 288 15.02 -18.00 16.92
C SER A 288 13.57 -18.25 17.36
N LYS A 289 12.60 -18.28 16.43
CA LYS A 289 11.16 -18.20 16.76
C LYS A 289 10.20 -19.12 15.99
N SER A 290 10.67 -20.15 15.26
CA SER A 290 9.78 -21.08 14.55
C SER A 290 9.97 -22.54 14.95
N ASN A 291 8.88 -23.16 15.41
CA ASN A 291 8.75 -24.62 15.61
C ASN A 291 9.00 -25.42 14.32
N HIS A 292 8.89 -24.75 13.16
CA HIS A 292 9.31 -25.22 11.85
C HIS A 292 10.70 -24.63 11.52
N PRO A 293 11.81 -25.32 11.85
CA PRO A 293 13.14 -24.93 11.43
C PRO A 293 13.32 -25.22 9.93
N TYR A 294 13.73 -24.21 9.16
CA TYR A 294 13.97 -24.30 7.72
C TYR A 294 15.48 -24.16 7.45
N PRO A 295 16.08 -25.00 6.58
CA PRO A 295 17.50 -24.98 6.27
C PRO A 295 17.85 -23.88 5.25
N VAL A 296 19.12 -23.49 5.20
CA VAL A 296 19.64 -22.65 4.09
C VAL A 296 19.63 -23.49 2.80
N PRO A 297 19.23 -22.94 1.64
CA PRO A 297 19.14 -23.72 0.40
C PRO A 297 20.51 -24.19 -0.09
N GLY A 298 20.60 -25.43 -0.57
CA GLY A 298 21.87 -26.05 -0.97
C GLY A 298 22.55 -25.43 -2.20
N HIS A 299 21.86 -24.55 -2.94
CA HIS A 299 22.41 -23.75 -4.04
C HIS A 299 23.06 -22.43 -3.59
N PHE A 300 22.87 -22.02 -2.32
CA PHE A 300 23.42 -20.78 -1.81
C PHE A 300 24.83 -20.98 -1.24
N SER A 301 25.82 -20.31 -1.85
CA SER A 301 27.24 -20.33 -1.47
C SER A 301 27.75 -19.00 -0.89
N GLY A 302 26.87 -18.02 -0.69
CA GLY A 302 27.24 -16.66 -0.29
C GLY A 302 27.89 -16.55 1.09
N ILE A 303 28.81 -15.60 1.22
CA ILE A 303 29.66 -15.41 2.41
C ILE A 303 28.97 -14.49 3.43
N CYS A 304 29.14 -14.80 4.71
CA CYS A 304 28.94 -13.84 5.80
C CYS A 304 30.28 -13.17 6.15
N GLU A 305 30.43 -11.89 5.82
CA GLU A 305 31.63 -11.11 6.09
C GLU A 305 31.70 -10.70 7.58
N VAL A 306 32.76 -11.09 8.28
CA VAL A 306 32.98 -10.76 9.69
C VAL A 306 33.89 -9.54 9.81
N THR A 307 33.41 -8.52 10.51
CA THR A 307 34.13 -7.26 10.79
C THR A 307 33.93 -6.83 12.25
N ARG A 308 34.56 -5.73 12.68
CA ARG A 308 34.33 -5.18 14.04
C ARG A 308 32.86 -4.82 14.28
N ASP A 309 32.22 -4.20 13.28
CA ASP A 309 30.87 -3.64 13.38
C ASP A 309 29.80 -4.60 12.82
N PHE A 310 30.21 -5.80 12.41
CA PHE A 310 29.34 -6.89 11.96
C PHE A 310 30.02 -8.22 12.37
N PRO A 311 29.94 -8.61 13.65
CA PRO A 311 30.71 -9.71 14.22
C PRO A 311 30.24 -11.11 13.78
N SER A 312 31.02 -12.13 14.13
CA SER A 312 30.61 -13.53 13.94
C SER A 312 29.30 -13.82 14.67
N GLY A 313 28.34 -14.45 13.99
CA GLY A 313 26.97 -14.64 14.48
C GLY A 313 25.96 -13.56 14.05
N SER A 314 26.38 -12.51 13.33
CA SER A 314 25.43 -11.56 12.72
C SER A 314 24.61 -12.17 11.57
N CYS A 315 25.13 -13.19 10.86
CA CYS A 315 24.34 -14.03 9.97
C CYS A 315 23.75 -15.23 10.71
N ASN A 316 22.59 -15.70 10.27
CA ASN A 316 21.82 -16.80 10.82
C ASN A 316 21.04 -17.51 9.69
N ARG A 317 20.05 -18.36 9.98
CA ARG A 317 19.26 -19.03 8.91
C ARG A 317 18.34 -18.11 8.13
N LYS A 318 18.07 -16.90 8.63
CA LYS A 318 17.23 -15.88 8.00
C LYS A 318 18.07 -14.91 7.15
N LEU A 319 19.11 -14.32 7.72
CA LEU A 319 20.14 -13.53 7.04
C LEU A 319 21.34 -14.45 6.75
N VAL A 320 21.39 -15.03 5.56
CA VAL A 320 22.29 -16.15 5.22
C VAL A 320 23.64 -15.71 4.66
N GLY A 321 23.72 -14.51 4.10
CA GLY A 321 24.97 -13.91 3.62
C GLY A 321 24.94 -12.39 3.71
N ALA A 322 26.10 -11.79 3.92
CA ALA A 322 26.24 -10.35 4.12
C ALA A 322 27.65 -9.92 3.71
N ARG A 323 27.77 -8.96 2.78
CA ARG A 323 29.05 -8.41 2.29
C ARG A 323 28.93 -6.91 2.05
N HIS A 324 30.07 -6.20 2.06
CA HIS A 324 30.15 -4.81 1.63
C HIS A 324 31.15 -4.57 0.49
N PHE A 325 30.90 -3.49 -0.26
CA PHE A 325 31.65 -3.10 -1.45
C PHE A 325 31.88 -1.58 -1.40
N ALA A 326 33.11 -1.17 -1.05
CA ALA A 326 33.52 0.23 -0.93
C ALA A 326 34.83 0.54 -1.66
N ALA A 327 35.40 -0.42 -2.40
CA ALA A 327 36.74 -0.30 -2.97
C ALA A 327 36.88 0.89 -3.92
N SER A 328 35.84 1.19 -4.70
CA SER A 328 35.81 2.35 -5.60
C SER A 328 35.61 3.67 -4.84
N ALA A 329 34.91 3.68 -3.70
CA ALA A 329 34.77 4.85 -2.84
C ALA A 329 36.05 5.18 -2.06
N ILE A 330 36.71 4.15 -1.51
CA ILE A 330 37.98 4.24 -0.77
C ILE A 330 39.10 4.70 -1.70
N THR A 331 39.23 4.11 -2.90
CA THR A 331 40.27 4.48 -3.88
C THR A 331 40.13 5.93 -4.38
N ARG A 332 38.91 6.51 -4.34
CA ARG A 332 38.67 7.93 -4.66
C ARG A 332 38.92 8.89 -3.48
N GLY A 333 39.20 8.38 -2.28
CA GLY A 333 39.31 9.19 -1.07
C GLY A 333 38.00 9.85 -0.61
N ILE A 334 36.85 9.31 -1.04
CA ILE A 334 35.51 9.83 -0.74
C ILE A 334 34.93 9.13 0.50
N PHE A 335 35.26 7.85 0.69
CA PHE A 335 34.84 7.06 1.84
C PHE A 335 35.44 7.61 3.15
N ASN A 336 34.58 7.89 4.13
CA ASN A 336 34.97 8.44 5.43
C ASN A 336 34.67 7.43 6.55
N SER A 337 35.68 6.74 7.06
CA SER A 337 35.55 5.72 8.12
C SER A 337 35.09 6.23 9.51
N THR A 338 34.79 7.53 9.65
CA THR A 338 34.12 8.12 10.82
C THR A 338 32.61 8.28 10.65
N GLN A 339 32.08 8.03 9.44
CA GLN A 339 30.66 8.19 9.06
C GLN A 339 30.14 6.97 8.29
N ASP A 340 30.98 6.36 7.45
CA ASP A 340 30.68 5.22 6.61
C ASP A 340 31.23 3.93 7.23
N TYR A 341 30.38 2.92 7.44
CA TYR A 341 30.80 1.62 7.98
C TYR A 341 31.38 0.72 6.87
N ALA A 342 32.66 0.36 7.00
CA ALA A 342 33.35 -0.64 6.16
C ALA A 342 33.00 -2.07 6.60
N SER A 343 31.70 -2.36 6.53
CA SER A 343 31.07 -3.62 6.93
C SER A 343 29.67 -3.71 6.31
N PRO A 344 29.03 -4.90 6.30
CA PRO A 344 27.65 -5.05 5.82
C PRO A 344 26.59 -4.32 6.67
N PHE A 345 26.97 -3.74 7.80
CA PHE A 345 26.07 -3.06 8.74
C PHE A 345 25.43 -1.81 8.14
N ASP A 346 24.14 -1.60 8.42
CA ASP A 346 23.36 -0.46 7.93
C ASP A 346 23.48 0.78 8.83
N GLY A 347 24.22 1.79 8.38
CA GLY A 347 24.29 3.11 9.02
C GLY A 347 23.27 4.13 8.48
N ASP A 348 22.51 3.75 7.45
CA ASP A 348 21.62 4.62 6.68
C ASP A 348 20.15 4.37 7.04
N GLY A 349 19.77 3.09 7.10
CA GLY A 349 18.45 2.55 7.46
C GLY A 349 17.69 1.98 6.25
N HIS A 350 17.99 2.44 5.04
CA HIS A 350 17.21 2.10 3.84
C HIS A 350 17.26 0.60 3.49
N GLY A 351 18.41 -0.05 3.60
CA GLY A 351 18.57 -1.48 3.29
C GLY A 351 17.89 -2.39 4.31
N THR A 352 17.94 -1.98 5.59
CA THR A 352 17.15 -2.59 6.67
C THR A 352 15.64 -2.48 6.39
N HIS A 353 15.18 -1.37 5.81
CA HIS A 353 13.79 -1.18 5.41
C HIS A 353 13.40 -2.08 4.22
N THR A 354 14.18 -2.05 3.14
CA THR A 354 13.86 -2.79 1.90
C THR A 354 13.89 -4.31 2.10
N ALA A 355 14.88 -4.84 2.83
CA ALA A 355 14.94 -6.24 3.22
C ALA A 355 13.74 -6.67 4.08
N ALA A 356 13.29 -5.82 5.01
CA ALA A 356 12.13 -6.11 5.85
C ALA A 356 10.80 -6.06 5.09
N VAL A 357 10.63 -5.18 4.09
CA VAL A 357 9.44 -5.13 3.22
C VAL A 357 9.30 -6.40 2.39
N ALA A 358 10.41 -6.89 1.81
CA ALA A 358 10.40 -8.11 1.00
C ALA A 358 10.21 -9.35 1.87
N ALA A 359 11.05 -9.52 2.89
CA ALA A 359 11.22 -10.80 3.58
C ALA A 359 11.37 -10.69 5.11
N GLY A 360 10.95 -9.60 5.77
CA GLY A 360 10.95 -9.55 7.24
C GLY A 360 10.09 -10.65 7.89
N ASN A 361 10.44 -11.08 9.10
CA ASN A 361 9.62 -12.04 9.86
C ASN A 361 8.18 -11.53 10.09
N HIS A 362 7.22 -12.44 10.08
CA HIS A 362 5.81 -12.15 10.36
C HIS A 362 5.57 -11.80 11.83
N GLY A 363 4.73 -10.79 12.09
CA GLY A 363 4.13 -10.53 13.40
C GLY A 363 4.96 -9.68 14.36
N ILE A 364 6.02 -9.01 13.90
CA ILE A 364 6.90 -8.19 14.77
C ILE A 364 6.22 -6.84 15.08
N PRO A 365 5.98 -6.46 16.35
CA PRO A 365 5.23 -5.24 16.67
C PRO A 365 5.96 -3.96 16.25
N VAL A 366 5.31 -3.14 15.44
CA VAL A 366 5.80 -1.81 15.04
C VAL A 366 5.47 -0.81 16.14
N ILE A 367 6.48 -0.47 16.93
CA ILE A 367 6.40 0.54 17.99
C ILE A 367 7.35 1.67 17.60
N VAL A 368 6.81 2.88 17.43
CA VAL A 368 7.57 4.09 17.08
C VAL A 368 7.03 5.26 17.88
N ALA A 369 7.94 6.08 18.40
CA ALA A 369 7.64 7.16 19.32
C ALA A 369 6.85 6.71 20.57
N GLY A 370 6.93 5.43 20.95
CA GLY A 370 6.16 4.83 22.04
C GLY A 370 4.72 4.41 21.68
N HIS A 371 4.29 4.59 20.43
CA HIS A 371 2.95 4.22 19.95
C HIS A 371 3.03 2.95 19.09
N HIS A 372 2.03 2.07 19.21
CA HIS A 372 1.92 0.85 18.39
C HIS A 372 1.11 1.11 17.12
N PHE A 373 1.65 0.71 15.97
CA PHE A 373 1.05 0.96 14.64
C PHE A 373 0.59 -0.32 13.91
N GLY A 374 0.60 -1.48 14.59
CA GLY A 374 0.38 -2.81 14.01
C GLY A 374 1.65 -3.68 14.04
N ASN A 375 1.69 -4.78 13.28
CA ASN A 375 2.80 -5.75 13.33
C ASN A 375 3.40 -5.98 11.93
N ALA A 376 4.72 -5.82 11.76
CA ALA A 376 5.49 -5.99 10.52
C ALA A 376 5.49 -7.43 9.97
N SER A 377 5.81 -7.56 8.67
CA SER A 377 6.07 -8.81 7.93
C SER A 377 6.64 -8.51 6.55
N GLY A 378 7.50 -9.36 6.02
CA GLY A 378 7.76 -9.40 4.59
C GLY A 378 6.55 -9.88 3.80
N MET A 379 6.57 -9.72 2.47
CA MET A 379 5.63 -10.40 1.58
C MET A 379 5.97 -11.89 1.45
N ALA A 380 7.23 -12.25 1.64
CA ALA A 380 7.73 -13.62 1.76
C ALA A 380 8.48 -13.80 3.10
N PRO A 381 7.75 -13.89 4.23
CA PRO A 381 8.35 -13.87 5.57
C PRO A 381 9.30 -15.04 5.88
N ARG A 382 9.41 -16.05 5.01
CA ARG A 382 10.25 -17.25 5.17
C ARG A 382 11.35 -17.39 4.11
N SER A 383 11.44 -16.47 3.15
CA SER A 383 12.62 -16.39 2.27
C SER A 383 13.86 -16.01 3.06
N HIS A 384 15.00 -16.51 2.59
CA HIS A 384 16.32 -16.15 3.10
C HIS A 384 16.75 -14.80 2.49
N ILE A 385 17.60 -14.09 3.22
CA ILE A 385 18.08 -12.76 2.87
C ILE A 385 19.59 -12.82 2.70
N ALA A 386 20.08 -12.32 1.56
CA ALA A 386 21.49 -12.04 1.32
C ALA A 386 21.67 -10.53 1.07
N VAL A 387 22.69 -9.91 1.65
CA VAL A 387 22.86 -8.45 1.62
C VAL A 387 24.22 -8.06 1.04
N TYR A 388 24.19 -7.19 0.03
CA TYR A 388 25.37 -6.73 -0.69
C TYR A 388 25.39 -5.20 -0.66
N LYS A 389 26.05 -4.67 0.38
CA LYS A 389 26.11 -3.23 0.62
C LYS A 389 27.02 -2.55 -0.41
N ALA A 390 26.42 -1.77 -1.32
CA ALA A 390 27.13 -0.97 -2.31
C ALA A 390 26.79 0.53 -2.22
N LEU A 391 25.84 0.91 -1.35
CA LEU A 391 25.47 2.29 -1.07
C LEU A 391 25.89 2.74 0.34
N TYR A 392 26.15 4.03 0.48
CA TYR A 392 26.56 4.74 1.68
C TYR A 392 25.90 6.12 1.70
N LYS A 393 25.38 6.52 2.86
CA LYS A 393 24.61 7.77 3.03
C LYS A 393 25.30 9.01 2.43
N SER A 394 26.62 9.11 2.60
CA SER A 394 27.41 10.30 2.31
C SER A 394 27.63 10.58 0.81
N PHE A 395 27.59 9.56 -0.06
CA PHE A 395 27.86 9.70 -1.50
C PHE A 395 27.00 8.82 -2.42
N GLY A 396 26.07 8.02 -1.88
CA GLY A 396 25.41 6.96 -2.63
C GLY A 396 26.37 5.81 -2.90
N GLY A 397 26.65 5.49 -4.16
CA GLY A 397 27.57 4.41 -4.51
C GLY A 397 28.09 4.52 -5.94
N PHE A 398 29.13 3.75 -6.25
CA PHE A 398 29.78 3.74 -7.56
C PHE A 398 29.43 2.49 -8.35
N ALA A 399 29.30 2.62 -9.68
CA ALA A 399 28.90 1.51 -10.55
C ALA A 399 29.82 0.27 -10.43
N ALA A 400 31.12 0.45 -10.12
CA ALA A 400 32.03 -0.67 -9.89
C ALA A 400 31.74 -1.44 -8.58
N ASP A 401 31.43 -0.73 -7.49
CA ASP A 401 31.04 -1.37 -6.22
C ASP A 401 29.65 -2.05 -6.36
N VAL A 402 28.73 -1.44 -7.11
CA VAL A 402 27.41 -2.00 -7.44
C VAL A 402 27.51 -3.25 -8.33
N VAL A 403 28.38 -3.25 -9.35
CA VAL A 403 28.60 -4.44 -10.19
C VAL A 403 29.23 -5.57 -9.37
N ALA A 404 30.20 -5.29 -8.51
CA ALA A 404 30.76 -6.30 -7.60
C ALA A 404 29.72 -6.86 -6.60
N ALA A 405 28.72 -6.06 -6.22
CA ALA A 405 27.59 -6.48 -5.39
C ALA A 405 26.52 -7.30 -6.15
N ILE A 406 26.47 -7.19 -7.49
CA ILE A 406 25.62 -8.02 -8.36
C ILE A 406 26.31 -9.36 -8.69
N ASP A 407 27.64 -9.34 -8.82
CA ASP A 407 28.50 -10.50 -9.12
C ASP A 407 28.71 -11.39 -7.88
N GLN A 408 27.60 -11.87 -7.31
CA GLN A 408 27.54 -12.64 -6.05
C GLN A 408 26.66 -13.88 -6.19
N ASP A 409 27.19 -15.03 -5.76
CA ASP A 409 26.62 -16.34 -6.05
C ASP A 409 25.36 -16.71 -5.25
N GLY A 410 24.51 -17.53 -5.87
CA GLY A 410 23.54 -18.38 -5.18
C GLY A 410 22.18 -17.77 -4.83
N VAL A 411 21.90 -16.51 -5.22
CA VAL A 411 20.59 -15.87 -4.99
C VAL A 411 19.59 -16.17 -6.12
N ASP A 412 18.31 -16.35 -5.78
CA ASP A 412 17.24 -16.60 -6.75
C ASP A 412 16.68 -15.29 -7.34
N ILE A 413 16.72 -14.21 -6.56
CA ILE A 413 16.14 -12.90 -6.85
C ILE A 413 17.13 -11.82 -6.41
N ILE A 414 17.33 -10.77 -7.22
CA ILE A 414 18.04 -9.55 -6.80
C ILE A 414 17.07 -8.37 -6.78
N SER A 415 16.96 -7.72 -5.62
CA SER A 415 16.22 -6.49 -5.41
C SER A 415 17.15 -5.28 -5.40
N LEU A 416 16.94 -4.36 -6.33
CA LEU A 416 17.68 -3.11 -6.47
C LEU A 416 16.76 -1.92 -6.23
N SER A 417 16.75 -1.40 -5.00
CA SER A 417 16.04 -0.16 -4.66
C SER A 417 16.86 1.09 -5.02
N ILE A 418 17.65 1.00 -6.11
CA ILE A 418 18.66 1.96 -6.55
C ILE A 418 18.48 2.25 -8.04
N THR A 419 18.78 3.48 -8.47
CA THR A 419 18.76 3.88 -9.89
C THR A 419 19.96 4.76 -10.23
N PRO A 420 20.53 4.69 -11.45
CA PRO A 420 21.63 5.56 -11.85
C PRO A 420 21.28 7.06 -11.76
N ASN A 421 22.06 7.83 -10.99
CA ASN A 421 21.87 9.28 -10.80
C ASN A 421 22.05 10.12 -12.09
N ARG A 422 22.45 9.51 -13.21
CA ARG A 422 22.54 10.11 -14.55
C ARG A 422 22.21 9.05 -15.59
N ARG A 423 21.59 9.48 -16.70
CA ARG A 423 21.36 8.62 -17.88
C ARG A 423 22.71 8.27 -18.53
N PRO A 424 22.98 7.00 -18.89
CA PRO A 424 24.23 6.63 -19.55
C PRO A 424 24.36 7.24 -20.96
N PRO A 425 25.54 7.78 -21.34
CA PRO A 425 25.83 8.13 -22.72
C PRO A 425 26.15 6.86 -23.52
N GLY A 426 25.58 6.71 -24.71
CA GLY A 426 25.83 5.53 -25.56
C GLY A 426 24.80 5.37 -26.67
N VAL A 427 24.81 4.18 -27.29
CA VAL A 427 23.89 3.76 -28.36
C VAL A 427 22.47 3.51 -27.82
N ALA A 428 22.32 3.13 -26.55
CA ALA A 428 21.03 2.99 -25.86
C ALA A 428 21.22 3.14 -24.34
N THR A 429 20.15 3.42 -23.60
CA THR A 429 20.17 3.63 -22.13
C THR A 429 20.79 2.48 -21.33
N PHE A 430 20.52 1.24 -21.76
CA PHE A 430 20.91 0.02 -21.08
C PHE A 430 22.34 -0.48 -21.40
N PHE A 431 23.09 0.17 -22.29
CA PHE A 431 24.50 -0.20 -22.57
C PHE A 431 25.48 0.33 -21.51
N ASN A 432 25.23 0.02 -20.25
CA ASN A 432 26.08 0.40 -19.11
C ASN A 432 26.45 -0.82 -18.24
N PRO A 433 27.51 -0.75 -17.41
CA PRO A 433 28.00 -1.92 -16.68
C PRO A 433 27.01 -2.54 -15.69
N ILE A 434 26.09 -1.76 -15.11
CA ILE A 434 25.11 -2.26 -14.13
C ILE A 434 24.05 -3.09 -14.87
N ASP A 435 23.40 -2.53 -15.88
CA ASP A 435 22.38 -3.23 -16.66
C ASP A 435 22.94 -4.47 -17.39
N MET A 436 24.20 -4.45 -17.83
CA MET A 436 24.90 -5.60 -18.41
C MET A 436 25.25 -6.68 -17.37
N ALA A 437 25.63 -6.31 -16.14
CA ALA A 437 25.79 -7.28 -15.04
C ALA A 437 24.45 -7.93 -14.67
N LEU A 438 23.36 -7.16 -14.67
CA LEU A 438 22.00 -7.66 -14.43
C LEU A 438 21.49 -8.56 -15.56
N LEU A 439 21.93 -8.36 -16.81
CA LEU A 439 21.68 -9.30 -17.91
C LEU A 439 22.39 -10.65 -17.67
N SER A 440 23.62 -10.62 -17.12
CA SER A 440 24.34 -11.84 -16.72
C SER A 440 23.68 -12.56 -15.52
N ALA A 441 23.11 -11.82 -14.56
CA ALA A 441 22.29 -12.41 -13.50
C ALA A 441 21.03 -13.11 -14.09
N VAL A 442 20.34 -12.46 -15.04
CA VAL A 442 19.18 -13.06 -15.73
C VAL A 442 19.59 -14.28 -16.57
N LYS A 443 20.80 -14.30 -17.15
CA LYS A 443 21.38 -15.48 -17.82
C LYS A 443 21.56 -16.67 -16.86
N ALA A 444 21.90 -16.40 -15.59
CA ALA A 444 21.97 -17.41 -14.53
C ALA A 444 20.59 -17.82 -13.96
N GLY A 445 19.49 -17.28 -14.51
CA GLY A 445 18.11 -17.58 -14.07
C GLY A 445 17.62 -16.74 -12.89
N ILE A 446 18.38 -15.73 -12.47
CA ILE A 446 18.08 -14.86 -11.33
C ILE A 446 17.05 -13.79 -11.73
N PHE A 447 15.97 -13.64 -10.97
CA PHE A 447 14.97 -12.61 -11.24
C PHE A 447 15.40 -11.24 -10.70
N VAL A 448 15.55 -10.26 -11.58
CA VAL A 448 16.00 -8.91 -11.22
C VAL A 448 14.81 -7.95 -11.13
N VAL A 449 14.62 -7.33 -9.97
CA VAL A 449 13.58 -6.31 -9.73
C VAL A 449 14.20 -4.98 -9.29
N GLN A 450 13.78 -3.88 -9.91
CA GLN A 450 14.35 -2.54 -9.69
C GLN A 450 13.28 -1.47 -9.48
N ALA A 451 13.58 -0.48 -8.63
CA ALA A 451 12.78 0.73 -8.47
C ALA A 451 12.76 1.60 -9.75
N ALA A 452 11.61 2.17 -10.12
CA ALA A 452 11.50 3.02 -11.32
C ALA A 452 12.15 4.41 -11.20
N GLY A 453 12.25 4.95 -9.98
CA GLY A 453 12.74 6.29 -9.66
C GLY A 453 11.67 7.18 -9.02
N ASN A 454 12.11 8.20 -8.26
CA ASN A 454 11.26 9.11 -7.48
C ASN A 454 11.09 10.51 -8.12
N THR A 455 11.19 10.57 -9.45
CA THR A 455 11.29 11.79 -10.29
C THR A 455 10.05 12.10 -11.14
N GLY A 456 8.93 11.43 -10.88
CA GLY A 456 7.62 11.78 -11.46
C GLY A 456 7.11 13.14 -10.96
N PRO A 457 5.92 13.62 -11.39
CA PRO A 457 4.95 12.93 -12.23
C PRO A 457 5.14 13.21 -13.73
N SER A 458 6.19 13.95 -14.11
CA SER A 458 6.54 14.25 -15.51
C SER A 458 6.73 12.96 -16.32
N PRO A 459 6.31 12.92 -17.61
CA PRO A 459 6.70 11.87 -18.54
C PRO A 459 8.23 11.71 -18.63
N THR A 460 8.69 10.54 -19.09
CA THR A 460 10.11 10.23 -19.37
C THR A 460 11.07 10.54 -18.20
N SER A 461 10.61 10.34 -16.97
CA SER A 461 11.32 10.71 -15.74
C SER A 461 12.10 9.56 -15.09
N MET A 462 11.93 8.33 -15.57
CA MET A 462 12.50 7.12 -14.97
C MET A 462 13.98 6.86 -15.31
N PHE A 463 14.56 5.90 -14.59
CA PHE A 463 15.98 5.52 -14.64
C PHE A 463 16.23 4.00 -14.71
N SER A 464 15.21 3.19 -15.02
CA SER A 464 15.30 1.73 -15.11
C SER A 464 14.61 1.27 -16.40
N PHE A 465 15.41 0.81 -17.37
CA PHE A 465 15.03 0.76 -18.79
C PHE A 465 15.06 -0.63 -19.41
N SER A 466 16.00 -1.47 -18.99
CA SER A 466 16.28 -2.78 -19.60
C SER A 466 15.08 -3.73 -19.65
N PRO A 467 14.85 -4.45 -20.76
CA PRO A 467 13.74 -5.40 -20.89
C PRO A 467 13.90 -6.66 -20.03
N TRP A 468 15.12 -6.99 -19.58
CA TRP A 468 15.42 -8.08 -18.64
C TRP A 468 15.29 -7.67 -17.16
N ILE A 469 15.11 -6.39 -16.86
CA ILE A 469 14.88 -5.89 -15.48
C ILE A 469 13.38 -5.68 -15.26
N PHE A 470 12.84 -6.15 -14.13
CA PHE A 470 11.46 -5.89 -13.75
C PHE A 470 11.32 -4.57 -12.97
N THR A 471 10.86 -3.52 -13.65
CA THR A 471 10.84 -2.15 -13.12
C THR A 471 9.52 -1.83 -12.41
N VAL A 472 9.57 -1.37 -11.16
CA VAL A 472 8.39 -1.19 -10.29
C VAL A 472 8.14 0.28 -9.93
N GLY A 473 6.93 0.76 -10.23
CA GLY A 473 6.43 2.08 -9.82
C GLY A 473 5.70 2.05 -8.46
N ALA A 474 5.57 3.21 -7.83
CA ALA A 474 5.01 3.35 -6.48
C ALA A 474 3.54 3.78 -6.49
N ALA A 475 2.72 3.02 -5.75
CA ALA A 475 1.33 3.35 -5.49
C ALA A 475 1.04 3.53 -3.99
N SER A 476 -0.06 4.21 -3.67
CA SER A 476 -0.64 4.23 -2.33
C SER A 476 -1.28 2.89 -1.97
N HIS A 477 -1.33 2.60 -0.68
CA HIS A 477 -2.33 1.71 -0.09
C HIS A 477 -3.53 2.52 0.42
N ASP A 478 -4.60 1.84 0.84
CA ASP A 478 -5.80 2.41 1.46
C ASP A 478 -5.60 3.00 2.87
N ARG A 479 -4.56 2.60 3.61
CA ARG A 479 -4.34 3.09 4.98
C ARG A 479 -3.97 4.56 5.05
N VAL A 480 -4.74 5.33 5.82
CA VAL A 480 -4.50 6.74 6.15
C VAL A 480 -4.58 6.93 7.67
N TYR A 481 -3.69 7.74 8.24
CA TYR A 481 -3.77 8.18 9.63
C TYR A 481 -4.39 9.57 9.68
N SER A 482 -5.67 9.64 10.05
CA SER A 482 -6.43 10.91 10.03
C SER A 482 -6.20 11.70 11.32
N ASN A 483 -5.69 12.92 11.21
CA ASN A 483 -5.76 13.94 12.26
C ASN A 483 -6.34 15.27 11.74
N SER A 484 -6.81 16.09 12.66
CA SER A 484 -7.34 17.42 12.40
C SER A 484 -7.13 18.34 13.60
N ILE A 485 -7.24 19.65 13.38
CA ILE A 485 -7.28 20.67 14.42
C ILE A 485 -8.65 21.34 14.38
N PHE A 486 -9.36 21.32 15.51
CA PHE A 486 -10.64 21.98 15.70
C PHE A 486 -10.39 23.35 16.35
N LEU A 487 -10.84 24.42 15.68
CA LEU A 487 -10.60 25.80 16.08
C LEU A 487 -11.82 26.37 16.84
N GLY A 488 -11.59 27.33 17.74
CA GLY A 488 -12.65 27.95 18.55
C GLY A 488 -13.72 28.73 17.77
N ASN A 489 -13.56 28.91 16.46
CA ASN A 489 -14.57 29.44 15.53
C ASN A 489 -15.37 28.34 14.80
N ASN A 490 -15.33 27.09 15.28
CA ASN A 490 -15.92 25.89 14.69
C ASN A 490 -15.34 25.44 13.33
N VAL A 491 -14.25 26.05 12.85
CA VAL A 491 -13.53 25.56 11.67
C VAL A 491 -12.70 24.33 12.06
N THR A 492 -12.80 23.27 11.26
CA THR A 492 -11.92 22.09 11.38
C THR A 492 -10.95 22.07 10.20
N ILE A 493 -9.65 22.05 10.48
CA ILE A 493 -8.61 21.92 9.45
C ILE A 493 -8.05 20.50 9.48
N PRO A 494 -8.00 19.78 8.34
CA PRO A 494 -7.32 18.49 8.25
C PRO A 494 -5.80 18.66 8.33
N GLY A 495 -5.10 17.62 8.75
CA GLY A 495 -3.64 17.58 8.71
C GLY A 495 -3.08 16.21 8.38
N VAL A 496 -1.79 16.07 8.64
CA VAL A 496 -1.05 14.80 8.67
C VAL A 496 -0.25 14.71 9.97
N GLY A 497 0.26 13.52 10.30
CA GLY A 497 1.11 13.27 11.47
C GLY A 497 0.65 12.07 12.29
N LEU A 498 1.58 11.50 13.06
CA LEU A 498 1.40 10.23 13.79
C LEU A 498 1.57 10.48 15.29
N ALA A 499 0.66 11.28 15.82
CA ALA A 499 0.69 11.80 17.18
C ALA A 499 -0.68 11.60 17.86
N PRO A 500 -0.76 11.59 19.20
CA PRO A 500 -2.04 11.60 19.90
C PRO A 500 -2.79 12.93 19.70
N GLY A 501 -4.09 12.92 19.96
CA GLY A 501 -4.86 14.15 20.15
C GLY A 501 -4.58 14.82 21.51
N THR A 502 -5.06 16.04 21.67
CA THR A 502 -5.23 16.67 23.00
C THR A 502 -6.49 16.14 23.69
N ASP A 503 -6.78 16.57 24.91
CA ASP A 503 -8.09 16.29 25.54
C ASP A 503 -9.22 16.93 24.70
N GLU A 504 -10.07 16.10 24.11
CA GLU A 504 -11.20 16.51 23.26
C GLU A 504 -12.20 17.42 24.00
N ARG A 505 -12.20 17.40 25.34
CA ARG A 505 -13.08 18.24 26.18
C ARG A 505 -12.51 19.62 26.47
N LYS A 506 -11.28 19.91 26.04
CA LYS A 506 -10.57 21.14 26.36
C LYS A 506 -10.05 21.84 25.12
N LEU A 507 -10.38 23.12 24.98
CA LEU A 507 -9.70 24.03 24.06
C LEU A 507 -8.49 24.65 24.76
N TYR A 508 -7.37 24.69 24.05
CA TYR A 508 -6.08 25.20 24.50
C TYR A 508 -5.76 26.47 23.72
N LYS A 509 -5.10 27.47 24.32
CA LYS A 509 -4.72 28.67 23.56
C LYS A 509 -3.69 28.32 22.50
N LEU A 510 -3.82 28.91 21.33
CA LEU A 510 -2.78 28.92 20.31
C LEU A 510 -1.82 30.06 20.60
N ILE A 511 -0.51 29.76 20.60
CA ILE A 511 0.57 30.72 20.85
C ILE A 511 1.57 30.57 19.69
N HIS A 512 1.76 31.62 18.89
CA HIS A 512 2.71 31.62 17.78
C HIS A 512 4.12 31.95 18.24
N ALA A 513 5.12 31.26 17.70
CA ALA A 513 6.51 31.35 18.11
C ALA A 513 7.03 32.80 18.21
N HIS A 514 6.78 33.65 17.20
CA HIS A 514 7.26 35.04 17.19
C HIS A 514 6.59 35.91 18.27
N HIS A 515 5.34 35.62 18.64
CA HIS A 515 4.64 36.28 19.74
C HIS A 515 4.95 35.68 21.12
N ALA A 516 5.76 34.62 21.18
CA ALA A 516 6.17 33.97 22.42
C ALA A 516 7.60 34.32 22.84
N LEU A 517 8.28 35.24 22.15
CA LEU A 517 9.67 35.60 22.45
C LEU A 517 9.85 36.19 23.85
N SER A 518 10.98 35.85 24.48
CA SER A 518 11.43 36.48 25.73
C SER A 518 11.88 37.92 25.46
N ASN A 519 11.19 38.90 26.04
CA ASN A 519 11.37 40.34 25.77
C ASN A 519 12.81 40.84 25.97
N ASN A 520 13.59 40.92 24.89
CA ASN A 520 14.65 41.93 24.63
C ASN A 520 15.34 41.72 23.27
N ASP A 521 15.22 40.55 22.64
CA ASP A 521 15.91 40.22 21.38
C ASP A 521 15.17 40.74 20.13
N THR A 522 15.02 42.07 20.03
CA THR A 522 14.38 42.72 18.87
C THR A 522 15.17 42.53 17.56
N THR A 523 16.43 42.12 17.67
CA THR A 523 17.32 41.72 16.56
C THR A 523 16.93 40.40 15.86
N VAL A 524 15.95 39.66 16.40
CA VAL A 524 15.64 38.28 15.99
C VAL A 524 14.19 38.12 15.45
N ALA A 525 13.43 39.22 15.35
CA ALA A 525 12.03 39.19 14.88
C ALA A 525 11.85 38.70 13.42
N ASP A 526 12.86 38.90 12.55
CA ASP A 526 12.88 38.43 11.15
C ASP A 526 13.64 37.09 10.97
N ASP A 527 14.14 36.45 12.04
CA ASP A 527 14.83 35.16 11.90
C ASP A 527 13.83 34.01 11.77
N MET A 528 13.71 33.51 10.54
CA MET A 528 12.91 32.33 10.18
C MET A 528 13.15 31.11 11.09
N TYR A 529 14.33 31.00 11.72
CA TYR A 529 14.63 29.95 12.72
C TYR A 529 13.74 29.98 13.97
N VAL A 530 13.25 31.16 14.37
CA VAL A 530 12.32 31.32 15.50
C VAL A 530 10.97 30.71 15.19
N GLY A 531 10.44 30.98 13.99
CA GLY A 531 9.18 30.39 13.53
C GLY A 531 9.17 28.86 13.61
N GLU A 532 10.33 28.24 13.38
CA GLU A 532 10.50 26.78 13.35
C GLU A 532 10.69 26.14 14.73
N CYS A 533 10.62 26.91 15.83
CA CYS A 533 10.64 26.41 17.21
C CYS A 533 11.88 25.57 17.58
N GLN A 534 13.06 25.88 17.05
CA GLN A 534 14.25 25.01 17.18
C GLN A 534 15.12 25.28 18.43
N ASP A 535 14.80 26.28 19.26
CA ASP A 535 15.50 26.57 20.52
C ASP A 535 14.54 27.05 21.61
N ALA A 536 14.42 26.30 22.70
CA ALA A 536 13.57 26.64 23.84
C ALA A 536 13.98 27.94 24.55
N ASN A 537 15.26 28.33 24.50
CA ASN A 537 15.77 29.48 25.26
C ASN A 537 15.28 30.83 24.74
N LYS A 538 14.80 30.89 23.47
CA LYS A 538 14.23 32.10 22.87
C LYS A 538 12.83 32.43 23.38
N PHE A 539 12.10 31.47 23.97
CA PHE A 539 10.68 31.60 24.25
C PHE A 539 10.34 31.78 25.74
N ASN A 540 9.34 32.61 26.00
CA ASN A 540 8.74 32.80 27.31
C ASN A 540 7.90 31.58 27.68
N LYS A 541 8.46 30.74 28.56
CA LYS A 541 7.84 29.50 29.04
C LYS A 541 6.45 29.71 29.65
N ASP A 542 6.19 30.81 30.35
CA ASP A 542 4.91 31.02 31.04
C ASP A 542 3.76 31.38 30.10
N LEU A 543 4.04 31.84 28.88
CA LEU A 543 3.03 31.98 27.82
C LEU A 543 2.66 30.63 27.19
N ILE A 544 3.65 29.74 27.02
CA ILE A 544 3.49 28.46 26.29
C ILE A 544 3.00 27.32 27.21
N LYS A 545 3.35 27.34 28.50
CA LYS A 545 3.04 26.30 29.48
C LYS A 545 1.54 25.96 29.52
N GLY A 546 1.20 24.73 29.13
CA GLY A 546 -0.18 24.23 29.08
C GLY A 546 -1.02 24.74 27.90
N ASN A 547 -0.41 25.40 26.91
CA ASN A 547 -1.02 25.89 25.67
C ASN A 547 -0.43 25.18 24.43
N LEU A 548 -1.00 25.39 23.24
CA LEU A 548 -0.49 24.86 21.97
C LEU A 548 0.51 25.84 21.35
N LEU A 549 1.70 25.34 21.01
CA LEU A 549 2.73 26.11 20.30
C LEU A 549 2.55 25.97 18.78
N MET A 550 2.35 27.09 18.08
CA MET A 550 2.33 27.15 16.62
C MET A 550 3.72 27.44 16.06
N CYS A 551 4.19 26.55 15.21
CA CYS A 551 5.50 26.60 14.54
C CYS A 551 5.30 26.61 13.02
N SER A 552 6.07 27.42 12.29
CA SER A 552 6.18 27.26 10.85
C SER A 552 7.10 26.07 10.51
N TYR A 553 7.02 25.60 9.26
CA TYR A 553 8.11 24.87 8.64
C TYR A 553 8.47 25.49 7.30
N SER A 554 9.77 25.73 7.08
CA SER A 554 10.32 26.36 5.87
C SER A 554 11.17 25.38 5.05
N ILE A 555 11.81 25.90 4.00
CA ILE A 555 12.87 25.21 3.23
C ILE A 555 14.00 24.64 4.12
N ARG A 556 14.21 25.17 5.33
CA ARG A 556 15.23 24.67 6.28
C ARG A 556 15.00 23.24 6.74
N PHE A 557 13.76 22.75 6.74
CA PHE A 557 13.46 21.34 6.98
C PHE A 557 13.96 20.46 5.82
N VAL A 558 13.83 20.91 4.58
CA VAL A 558 14.38 20.24 3.38
C VAL A 558 15.92 20.19 3.42
N LEU A 559 16.55 21.20 4.00
CA LEU A 559 18.00 21.32 4.17
C LEU A 559 18.53 20.61 5.44
N GLY A 560 17.68 19.94 6.23
CA GLY A 560 18.06 19.30 7.50
C GLY A 560 18.52 20.26 8.61
N LEU A 561 18.33 21.57 8.43
CA LEU A 561 18.76 22.63 9.37
C LEU A 561 17.77 22.84 10.53
N SER A 562 16.56 22.29 10.40
CA SER A 562 15.45 22.38 11.35
C SER A 562 14.66 21.06 11.28
N THR A 563 14.20 20.51 12.42
CA THR A 563 13.52 19.20 12.45
C THR A 563 12.26 19.19 13.31
N ILE A 564 11.31 18.30 12.97
CA ILE A 564 10.06 18.14 13.74
C ILE A 564 10.34 17.61 15.14
N LYS A 565 11.32 16.70 15.26
CA LYS A 565 11.78 16.13 16.53
C LYS A 565 12.29 17.20 17.49
N ARG A 566 13.18 18.09 17.02
CA ARG A 566 13.75 19.19 17.81
C ARG A 566 12.72 20.27 18.19
N ALA A 567 11.74 20.52 17.32
CA ALA A 567 10.61 21.39 17.66
C ALA A 567 9.68 20.77 18.72
N SER A 568 9.41 19.46 18.66
CA SER A 568 8.65 18.73 19.68
C SER A 568 9.39 18.69 21.03
N GLU A 569 10.71 18.49 21.02
CA GLU A 569 11.56 18.57 22.22
C GLU A 569 11.55 19.99 22.83
N THR A 570 11.62 21.02 21.99
CA THR A 570 11.48 22.43 22.42
C THR A 570 10.13 22.70 23.08
N ALA A 571 9.04 22.30 22.45
CA ALA A 571 7.69 22.44 23.02
C ALA A 571 7.52 21.67 24.35
N LYS A 572 8.09 20.46 24.46
CA LYS A 572 8.13 19.67 25.70
C LYS A 572 8.91 20.39 26.81
N ASN A 573 10.08 20.96 26.49
CA ASN A 573 10.89 21.73 27.45
C ASN A 573 10.18 23.00 27.93
N LEU A 574 9.37 23.62 27.07
CA LEU A 574 8.49 24.75 27.39
C LEU A 574 7.19 24.31 28.09
N SER A 575 6.97 23.01 28.27
CA SER A 575 5.79 22.43 28.89
C SER A 575 4.48 22.78 28.16
N ALA A 576 4.53 22.88 26.84
CA ALA A 576 3.38 23.01 25.96
C ALA A 576 2.45 21.79 26.07
N ALA A 577 1.16 22.00 25.79
CA ALA A 577 0.18 20.92 25.67
C ALA A 577 0.27 20.14 24.34
N GLY A 578 0.89 20.74 23.33
CA GLY A 578 1.03 20.16 21.99
C GLY A 578 1.62 21.15 20.97
N VAL A 579 1.83 20.69 19.73
CA VAL A 579 2.47 21.47 18.65
C VAL A 579 1.61 21.50 17.39
N VAL A 580 1.51 22.67 16.77
CA VAL A 580 0.79 22.88 15.51
C VAL A 580 1.78 23.39 14.47
N PHE A 581 2.20 22.50 13.57
CA PHE A 581 3.06 22.84 12.44
C PHE A 581 2.21 23.32 11.27
N TYR A 582 2.48 24.53 10.77
CA TYR A 582 1.83 25.08 9.59
C TYR A 582 2.86 25.41 8.51
N MET A 583 2.48 25.31 7.24
CA MET A 583 3.40 25.58 6.14
C MET A 583 3.62 27.08 5.97
N ASP A 584 4.88 27.48 5.87
CA ASP A 584 5.21 28.85 5.50
C ASP A 584 4.74 29.15 4.05
N PRO A 585 4.05 30.28 3.78
CA PRO A 585 3.47 30.56 2.47
C PRO A 585 4.50 30.79 1.35
N TYR A 586 5.77 30.95 1.67
CA TYR A 586 6.86 31.03 0.68
C TYR A 586 7.43 29.66 0.29
N VAL A 587 7.02 28.57 0.96
CA VAL A 587 7.33 27.19 0.56
C VAL A 587 6.33 26.72 -0.50
N ILE A 588 6.85 26.36 -1.68
CA ILE A 588 6.07 25.82 -2.80
C ILE A 588 6.60 24.42 -3.14
N GLY A 589 5.71 23.43 -3.24
CA GLY A 589 6.04 22.10 -3.75
C GLY A 589 6.70 21.12 -2.76
N PHE A 590 6.95 21.52 -1.51
CA PHE A 590 7.38 20.62 -0.43
C PHE A 590 6.22 20.33 0.52
N GLN A 591 6.09 19.08 0.95
CA GLN A 591 5.18 18.64 2.01
C GLN A 591 5.96 17.72 2.96
N LEU A 592 5.77 17.91 4.26
CA LEU A 592 6.37 17.02 5.27
C LEU A 592 5.64 15.67 5.28
N ASN A 593 6.41 14.58 5.31
CA ASN A 593 5.87 13.25 5.56
C ASN A 593 5.28 13.16 6.99
N PRO A 594 4.33 12.25 7.27
CA PRO A 594 3.79 12.06 8.61
C PRO A 594 4.86 11.56 9.60
N VAL A 595 5.23 12.40 10.57
CA VAL A 595 6.22 12.07 11.62
C VAL A 595 5.53 11.56 12.88
N ALA A 596 6.14 10.57 13.54
CA ALA A 596 5.71 10.02 14.83
C ALA A 596 6.15 10.89 16.01
N MET A 597 5.22 11.24 16.91
CA MET A 597 5.48 12.19 17.99
C MET A 597 4.91 11.74 19.34
N LYS A 598 5.70 11.91 20.41
CA LYS A 598 5.38 11.50 21.79
C LYS A 598 4.33 12.42 22.47
N MET A 599 4.17 13.65 21.99
CA MET A 599 3.20 14.64 22.48
C MET A 599 2.14 14.95 21.43
N PRO A 600 0.99 15.53 21.81
CA PRO A 600 -0.06 15.89 20.85
C PRO A 600 0.43 16.86 19.78
N SER A 601 0.29 16.50 18.52
CA SER A 601 0.84 17.28 17.40
C SER A 601 0.07 17.12 16.10
N ILE A 602 0.13 18.14 15.25
CA ILE A 602 -0.43 18.12 13.88
C ILE A 602 0.46 18.88 12.91
N ILE A 603 0.52 18.42 11.66
CA ILE A 603 1.19 19.08 10.54
C ILE A 603 0.13 19.44 9.49
N ILE A 604 0.00 20.71 9.14
CA ILE A 604 -0.94 21.19 8.12
C ILE A 604 -0.20 21.28 6.78
N ALA A 605 -0.30 20.22 5.97
CA ALA A 605 0.39 20.08 4.68
C ALA A 605 -0.10 21.03 3.57
N SER A 606 -1.23 21.72 3.79
CA SER A 606 -1.91 22.56 2.81
C SER A 606 -1.52 24.04 2.96
N THR A 607 -1.15 24.68 1.85
CA THR A 607 -0.91 26.14 1.78
C THR A 607 -2.15 26.94 2.11
N ASN A 608 -3.33 26.46 1.68
CA ASN A 608 -4.59 27.14 1.89
C ASN A 608 -4.99 27.08 3.37
N ASP A 609 -4.89 25.91 3.98
CA ASP A 609 -5.40 25.71 5.34
C ASP A 609 -4.41 26.27 6.37
N SER A 610 -3.11 26.31 6.04
CA SER A 610 -2.12 27.10 6.79
C SER A 610 -2.44 28.61 6.79
N LYS A 611 -2.94 29.16 5.66
CA LYS A 611 -3.43 30.55 5.59
C LYS A 611 -4.71 30.74 6.43
N ILE A 612 -5.65 29.80 6.39
CA ILE A 612 -6.88 29.85 7.21
C ILE A 612 -6.53 29.84 8.70
N LEU A 613 -5.62 28.96 9.15
CA LEU A 613 -5.14 28.95 10.54
C LEU A 613 -4.51 30.28 10.94
N MET A 614 -3.65 30.85 10.09
CA MET A 614 -2.97 32.11 10.38
C MET A 614 -3.92 33.30 10.41
N GLN A 615 -4.93 33.32 9.53
CA GLN A 615 -6.01 34.32 9.54
C GLN A 615 -6.85 34.21 10.82
N TYR A 616 -7.23 32.99 11.23
CA TYR A 616 -7.92 32.77 12.51
C TYR A 616 -7.09 33.24 13.71
N TYR A 617 -5.81 32.87 13.74
CA TYR A 617 -4.90 33.26 14.81
C TYR A 617 -4.79 34.78 14.93
N ASN A 618 -4.44 35.47 13.84
CA ASN A 618 -4.24 36.93 13.84
C ASN A 618 -5.53 37.72 14.12
N SER A 619 -6.68 37.28 13.61
CA SER A 619 -7.98 37.92 13.90
C SER A 619 -8.48 37.70 15.33
N SER A 620 -7.84 36.77 16.08
CA SER A 620 -8.15 36.47 17.48
C SER A 620 -7.11 37.05 18.46
N LEU A 621 -6.31 38.02 18.03
CA LEU A 621 -5.38 38.77 18.89
C LEU A 621 -6.01 40.07 19.38
N GLU A 622 -6.05 40.25 20.69
CA GLU A 622 -6.34 41.56 21.30
C GLU A 622 -5.02 42.31 21.45
N ILE A 623 -4.87 43.41 20.70
CA ILE A 623 -3.68 44.26 20.65
C ILE A 623 -4.02 45.64 21.20
N ASP A 624 -3.23 46.15 22.13
CA ASP A 624 -3.40 47.52 22.62
C ASP A 624 -3.10 48.54 21.51
N ALA A 625 -4.04 49.46 21.31
CA ALA A 625 -3.99 50.45 20.24
C ALA A 625 -2.79 51.41 20.37
N VAL A 626 -2.29 51.66 21.60
CA VAL A 626 -1.21 52.61 21.87
C VAL A 626 0.16 51.94 21.82
N SER A 627 0.41 50.94 22.66
CA SER A 627 1.71 50.26 22.79
C SER A 627 1.98 49.23 21.69
N LYS A 628 0.98 48.87 20.89
CA LYS A 628 1.01 47.79 19.89
C LYS A 628 1.36 46.40 20.44
N LYS A 629 1.32 46.20 21.76
CA LYS A 629 1.55 44.90 22.39
C LYS A 629 0.27 44.06 22.39
N ILE A 630 0.43 42.76 22.21
CA ILE A 630 -0.66 41.79 22.41
C ILE A 630 -0.99 41.77 23.91
N VAL A 631 -2.23 42.11 24.26
CA VAL A 631 -2.73 42.05 25.64
C VAL A 631 -3.42 40.73 25.94
N LYS A 632 -3.98 40.05 24.93
CA LYS A 632 -4.61 38.74 25.10
C LYS A 632 -4.61 37.91 23.81
N PHE A 633 -4.23 36.64 23.96
CA PHE A 633 -4.39 35.59 22.96
C PHE A 633 -5.79 34.98 23.08
N GLY A 634 -6.68 35.29 22.14
CA GLY A 634 -8.04 34.76 22.05
C GLY A 634 -8.17 33.50 21.18
N ALA A 635 -7.18 33.21 20.33
CA ALA A 635 -7.13 32.01 19.50
C ALA A 635 -7.06 30.74 20.37
N VAL A 636 -7.97 29.78 20.14
CA VAL A 636 -8.00 28.50 20.87
C VAL A 636 -8.29 27.33 19.93
N ALA A 637 -7.78 26.15 20.26
CA ALA A 637 -7.95 24.93 19.47
C ALA A 637 -7.79 23.64 20.28
N SER A 638 -8.15 22.51 19.68
CA SER A 638 -7.81 21.15 20.11
C SER A 638 -7.33 20.31 18.91
N ILE A 639 -6.43 19.35 19.15
CA ILE A 639 -5.90 18.43 18.13
C ILE A 639 -6.61 17.08 18.30
N CYS A 640 -7.07 16.49 17.19
CA CYS A 640 -7.86 15.26 17.17
C CYS A 640 -7.21 14.20 16.28
N GLY A 641 -7.31 12.92 16.66
CA GLY A 641 -6.89 11.77 15.82
C GLY A 641 -5.40 11.43 15.86
N GLY A 642 -4.85 11.00 14.70
CA GLY A 642 -3.41 10.82 14.44
C GLY A 642 -2.83 9.42 14.65
N LEU A 643 -3.17 8.73 15.75
CA LEU A 643 -2.64 7.37 16.00
C LEU A 643 -3.49 6.25 15.37
N LYS A 644 -4.78 6.48 15.14
CA LYS A 644 -5.69 5.46 14.61
C LYS A 644 -5.60 5.38 13.09
N ALA A 645 -5.28 4.19 12.59
CA ALA A 645 -5.38 3.85 11.16
C ALA A 645 -6.85 3.77 10.71
N ASN A 646 -7.17 4.48 9.62
CA ASN A 646 -8.40 4.39 8.85
C ASN A 646 -8.06 3.84 7.45
N TYR A 647 -9.05 3.32 6.72
CA TYR A 647 -8.85 2.69 5.40
C TYR A 647 -9.84 3.24 4.37
N GLY A 648 -9.33 3.78 3.26
CA GLY A 648 -10.13 4.35 2.17
C GLY A 648 -10.41 3.37 1.02
N SER A 649 -11.44 3.64 0.22
CA SER A 649 -11.77 2.82 -0.96
C SER A 649 -11.04 3.24 -2.25
N ALA A 650 -10.59 4.50 -2.34
CA ALA A 650 -9.97 5.09 -3.52
C ALA A 650 -8.46 4.78 -3.66
N ALA A 651 -8.08 3.52 -3.43
CA ALA A 651 -6.70 3.03 -3.52
C ALA A 651 -6.65 1.65 -4.19
N PRO A 652 -5.55 1.30 -4.91
CA PRO A 652 -4.31 2.06 -5.06
C PRO A 652 -4.42 3.25 -6.03
N LYS A 653 -3.63 4.31 -5.76
CA LYS A 653 -3.37 5.41 -6.70
C LYS A 653 -1.87 5.49 -7.00
N VAL A 654 -1.50 5.89 -8.21
CA VAL A 654 -0.09 6.09 -8.56
C VAL A 654 0.42 7.41 -8.00
N MET A 655 1.45 7.35 -7.18
CA MET A 655 1.97 8.50 -6.44
C MET A 655 2.61 9.54 -7.37
N TYR A 656 2.56 10.82 -7.00
CA TYR A 656 3.12 11.90 -7.81
C TYR A 656 4.62 11.69 -8.09
N TYR A 657 5.41 11.29 -7.09
CA TYR A 657 6.85 11.08 -7.22
C TYR A 657 7.23 9.84 -8.05
N SER A 658 6.32 8.87 -8.25
CA SER A 658 6.65 7.66 -9.02
C SER A 658 6.99 8.04 -10.46
N ALA A 659 8.22 7.74 -10.89
CA ALA A 659 8.67 8.08 -12.23
C ALA A 659 7.81 7.41 -13.32
N ARG A 660 7.76 8.06 -14.48
CA ARG A 660 6.90 7.72 -15.63
C ARG A 660 7.73 7.33 -16.84
N GLY A 661 7.19 6.42 -17.64
CA GLY A 661 7.69 6.13 -18.98
C GLY A 661 7.32 7.22 -19.99
N PRO A 662 7.57 6.99 -21.29
CA PRO A 662 8.41 5.93 -21.86
C PRO A 662 9.91 6.13 -21.54
N ASP A 663 10.81 5.37 -22.16
CA ASP A 663 12.25 5.66 -22.08
C ASP A 663 12.54 7.09 -22.58
N PRO A 664 13.35 7.89 -21.86
CA PRO A 664 13.69 9.26 -22.22
C PRO A 664 14.70 9.47 -23.34
N GLN A 665 15.49 8.48 -23.74
CA GLN A 665 16.68 8.73 -24.59
C GLN A 665 16.38 8.75 -26.09
N ASP A 666 15.13 8.48 -26.49
CA ASP A 666 14.54 8.64 -27.83
C ASP A 666 14.50 10.11 -28.31
N SER A 667 15.69 10.68 -28.55
CA SER A 667 15.83 11.81 -29.49
C SER A 667 15.61 11.38 -30.95
N LEU A 668 15.68 10.06 -31.20
CA LEU A 668 15.14 9.38 -32.38
C LEU A 668 13.93 8.54 -31.93
N PRO A 669 12.72 8.69 -32.52
CA PRO A 669 11.50 8.07 -32.01
C PRO A 669 11.33 6.62 -32.53
N HIS A 670 12.20 5.72 -32.10
CA HIS A 670 12.33 4.35 -32.63
C HIS A 670 12.88 3.30 -31.64
N GLU A 671 13.26 3.67 -30.41
CA GLU A 671 14.01 2.78 -29.49
C GLU A 671 13.26 2.59 -28.15
N ALA A 672 12.35 3.50 -27.80
CA ALA A 672 11.43 3.44 -26.66
C ALA A 672 10.26 2.42 -26.82
N ASP A 673 10.52 1.33 -27.54
CA ASP A 673 9.56 0.26 -27.89
C ASP A 673 9.32 -0.76 -26.76
N ILE A 674 9.84 -0.51 -25.56
CA ILE A 674 9.68 -1.36 -24.36
C ILE A 674 8.78 -0.64 -23.34
N LEU A 675 7.75 -1.32 -22.83
CA LEU A 675 6.89 -0.72 -21.81
C LEU A 675 7.60 -0.61 -20.46
N LYS A 676 7.63 0.60 -19.91
CA LYS A 676 8.06 0.88 -18.53
C LYS A 676 7.10 1.87 -17.84
N PRO A 677 6.89 1.77 -16.51
CA PRO A 677 7.33 0.68 -15.64
C PRO A 677 6.63 -0.63 -16.02
N ASN A 678 7.05 -1.77 -15.46
CA ASN A 678 6.40 -3.05 -15.72
C ASN A 678 5.11 -3.23 -14.89
N LEU A 679 5.10 -2.71 -13.66
CA LEU A 679 4.04 -2.93 -12.66
C LEU A 679 4.04 -1.84 -11.56
N LEU A 680 2.94 -1.72 -10.81
CA LEU A 680 2.87 -0.99 -9.54
C LEU A 680 2.76 -1.91 -8.32
N ALA A 681 3.36 -1.47 -7.21
CA ALA A 681 3.20 -2.06 -5.88
C ALA A 681 3.11 -0.96 -4.80
N PRO A 682 2.74 -1.29 -3.54
CA PRO A 682 2.68 -0.32 -2.46
C PRO A 682 4.05 0.32 -2.20
N GLY A 683 4.13 1.64 -2.35
CA GLY A 683 5.37 2.39 -2.20
C GLY A 683 5.19 3.74 -1.50
N SER A 684 4.06 3.98 -0.85
CA SER A 684 3.79 5.19 -0.07
C SER A 684 3.42 4.85 1.37
N PHE A 685 4.04 5.51 2.33
CA PHE A 685 3.81 5.35 3.78
C PHE A 685 3.88 3.88 4.23
N ILE A 686 5.00 3.23 3.89
CA ILE A 686 5.30 1.84 4.22
C ILE A 686 6.07 1.79 5.55
N TRP A 687 5.50 1.10 6.54
CA TRP A 687 6.18 0.76 7.79
C TRP A 687 7.00 -0.52 7.61
N ALA A 688 8.31 -0.43 7.83
CA ALA A 688 9.20 -1.58 7.94
C ALA A 688 10.36 -1.28 8.90
N ALA A 689 11.26 -2.25 9.06
CA ALA A 689 12.39 -2.15 10.00
C ALA A 689 13.30 -0.95 9.68
N TRP A 690 14.00 -0.49 10.70
CA TRP A 690 14.97 0.59 10.63
C TRP A 690 16.10 0.30 11.63
N SER A 691 17.35 0.64 11.32
CA SER A 691 18.39 0.54 12.35
C SER A 691 18.21 1.66 13.37
N SER A 692 18.32 1.35 14.67
CA SER A 692 18.19 2.39 15.70
C SER A 692 19.28 3.47 15.63
N VAL A 693 20.43 3.17 15.01
CA VAL A 693 21.54 4.12 14.79
C VAL A 693 21.52 4.77 13.40
N ALA A 694 20.56 4.41 12.54
CA ALA A 694 20.41 4.97 11.21
C ALA A 694 20.16 6.48 11.28
N ALA A 695 21.02 7.23 10.59
CA ALA A 695 21.07 8.69 10.69
C ALA A 695 20.50 9.39 9.46
N ASP A 696 20.03 8.69 8.42
CA ASP A 696 19.46 9.31 7.22
C ASP A 696 18.23 10.18 7.55
N SER A 697 17.16 9.54 8.01
CA SER A 697 15.96 10.19 8.50
C SER A 697 16.06 10.47 10.00
N VAL A 698 16.46 11.70 10.36
CA VAL A 698 16.67 12.17 11.74
C VAL A 698 15.42 12.06 12.64
N GLU A 699 14.24 12.06 12.02
CA GLU A 699 12.93 11.75 12.60
C GLU A 699 12.90 10.37 13.28
N PHE A 700 13.52 9.36 12.67
CA PHE A 700 13.51 7.96 13.12
C PHE A 700 14.79 7.54 13.89
N LEU A 701 15.76 8.45 14.08
CA LEU A 701 16.98 8.17 14.85
C LEU A 701 16.63 7.70 16.29
N GLY A 702 17.06 6.50 16.67
CA GLY A 702 16.73 5.85 17.95
C GLY A 702 15.42 5.06 17.97
N GLU A 703 14.73 4.93 16.83
CA GLU A 703 13.50 4.14 16.69
C GLU A 703 13.77 2.94 15.74
N ASN A 704 13.17 1.77 16.00
CA ASN A 704 13.46 0.51 15.26
C ASN A 704 12.64 0.33 13.97
N PHE A 705 11.75 1.27 13.64
CA PHE A 705 10.91 1.22 12.45
C PHE A 705 10.73 2.62 11.86
N ALA A 706 10.67 2.70 10.53
CA ALA A 706 10.48 3.94 9.79
C ALA A 706 9.28 3.85 8.85
N LEU A 707 8.61 5.00 8.64
CA LEU A 707 7.53 5.16 7.67
C LEU A 707 8.10 5.84 6.42
N MET A 708 8.34 5.08 5.35
CA MET A 708 8.98 5.58 4.14
C MET A 708 8.07 5.59 2.92
N SER A 709 8.41 6.43 1.94
CA SER A 709 7.71 6.59 0.66
C SER A 709 8.73 6.67 -0.47
N GLY A 710 8.57 5.83 -1.49
CA GLY A 710 9.43 5.79 -2.68
C GLY A 710 9.20 4.52 -3.51
N THR A 711 9.64 4.52 -4.78
CA THR A 711 9.74 3.30 -5.59
C THR A 711 10.66 2.26 -4.96
N SER A 712 11.61 2.71 -4.13
CA SER A 712 12.46 1.89 -3.26
C SER A 712 11.70 0.98 -2.30
N MET A 713 10.48 1.33 -1.90
CA MET A 713 9.61 0.49 -1.08
C MET A 713 8.66 -0.37 -1.92
N ALA A 714 8.41 -0.01 -3.19
CA ALA A 714 7.58 -0.77 -4.11
C ALA A 714 8.33 -1.98 -4.70
N ALA A 715 9.60 -1.81 -5.09
CA ALA A 715 10.45 -2.90 -5.59
C ALA A 715 10.53 -4.12 -4.64
N PRO A 716 10.83 -3.98 -3.32
CA PRO A 716 10.90 -5.12 -2.41
C PRO A 716 9.54 -5.80 -2.15
N HIS A 717 8.40 -5.10 -2.27
CA HIS A 717 7.10 -5.79 -2.27
C HIS A 717 7.05 -6.81 -3.42
N VAL A 718 7.48 -6.42 -4.63
CA VAL A 718 7.53 -7.32 -5.79
C VAL A 718 8.62 -8.38 -5.64
N ALA A 719 9.77 -8.09 -5.02
CA ALA A 719 10.80 -9.09 -4.72
C ALA A 719 10.26 -10.24 -3.85
N GLY A 720 9.53 -9.92 -2.77
CA GLY A 720 8.90 -10.93 -1.93
C GLY A 720 7.79 -11.70 -2.66
N LEU A 721 6.99 -11.04 -3.52
CA LEU A 721 5.98 -11.74 -4.33
C LEU A 721 6.59 -12.66 -5.39
N ALA A 722 7.70 -12.25 -6.01
CA ALA A 722 8.48 -13.09 -6.90
C ALA A 722 9.04 -14.33 -6.18
N ALA A 723 9.38 -14.23 -4.89
CA ALA A 723 9.82 -15.37 -4.11
C ALA A 723 8.69 -16.40 -3.87
N LEU A 724 7.43 -15.95 -3.68
CA LEU A 724 6.27 -16.87 -3.63
C LEU A 724 6.07 -17.58 -4.98
N ILE A 725 6.23 -16.86 -6.10
CA ILE A 725 6.14 -17.44 -7.45
C ILE A 725 7.28 -18.45 -7.69
N LYS A 726 8.52 -18.14 -7.27
CA LYS A 726 9.68 -19.02 -7.40
C LYS A 726 9.59 -20.25 -6.50
N GLN A 727 9.02 -20.13 -5.30
CA GLN A 727 8.70 -21.26 -4.43
C GLN A 727 7.74 -22.23 -5.11
N LYS A 728 6.65 -21.72 -5.68
CA LYS A 728 5.61 -22.51 -6.35
C LYS A 728 6.06 -23.09 -7.70
N PHE A 729 6.86 -22.33 -8.45
CA PHE A 729 7.37 -22.69 -9.76
C PHE A 729 8.90 -22.56 -9.82
N PRO A 730 9.68 -23.48 -9.22
CA PRO A 730 11.15 -23.39 -9.19
C PRO A 730 11.80 -23.31 -10.58
N SER A 731 11.18 -23.92 -11.58
CA SER A 731 11.63 -23.94 -12.98
C SER A 731 11.27 -22.69 -13.80
N PHE A 732 10.53 -21.72 -13.25
CA PHE A 732 10.25 -20.47 -13.97
C PHE A 732 11.52 -19.64 -14.17
N SER A 733 11.66 -19.13 -15.39
CA SER A 733 12.65 -18.13 -15.79
C SER A 733 12.32 -16.75 -15.17
N PRO A 734 13.28 -15.81 -15.18
CA PRO A 734 13.00 -14.42 -14.83
C PRO A 734 11.85 -13.79 -15.64
N ALA A 735 11.77 -14.09 -16.94
CA ALA A 735 10.71 -13.61 -17.82
C ALA A 735 9.34 -14.21 -17.46
N ALA A 736 9.27 -15.50 -17.13
CA ALA A 736 8.05 -16.18 -16.69
C ALA A 736 7.48 -15.58 -15.40
N ILE A 737 8.35 -15.30 -14.40
CA ILE A 737 7.96 -14.64 -13.14
C ILE A 737 7.43 -13.22 -13.42
N GLY A 738 8.17 -12.44 -14.21
CA GLY A 738 7.75 -11.10 -14.63
C GLY A 738 6.42 -11.11 -15.40
N SER A 739 6.22 -12.11 -16.27
CA SER A 739 4.96 -12.30 -16.98
C SER A 739 3.80 -12.59 -16.02
N ALA A 740 3.96 -13.53 -15.09
CA ALA A 740 2.89 -13.90 -14.15
C ALA A 740 2.44 -12.69 -13.28
N LEU A 741 3.39 -11.85 -12.88
CA LEU A 741 3.16 -10.59 -12.18
C LEU A 741 2.46 -9.54 -13.07
N SER A 742 2.82 -9.45 -14.36
CA SER A 742 2.29 -8.48 -15.30
C SER A 742 0.88 -8.81 -15.82
N THR A 743 0.65 -10.03 -16.30
CA THR A 743 -0.60 -10.40 -17.00
C THR A 743 -1.81 -10.40 -16.09
N THR A 744 -1.62 -10.71 -14.80
CA THR A 744 -2.67 -10.86 -13.78
C THR A 744 -2.99 -9.56 -13.01
N ALA A 745 -2.29 -8.47 -13.33
CA ALA A 745 -2.37 -7.18 -12.63
C ALA A 745 -3.77 -6.53 -12.69
N SER A 746 -4.17 -5.90 -11.58
CA SER A 746 -5.41 -5.12 -11.49
C SER A 746 -5.27 -3.77 -12.17
N LEU A 747 -6.37 -3.33 -12.82
CA LEU A 747 -6.50 -1.99 -13.41
C LEU A 747 -7.37 -1.06 -12.55
N TYR A 748 -7.87 -1.58 -11.43
CA TYR A 748 -8.95 -0.99 -10.67
C TYR A 748 -8.56 -0.75 -9.21
N ASP A 749 -9.11 0.32 -8.64
CA ASP A 749 -9.09 0.57 -7.21
C ASP A 749 -10.10 -0.31 -6.45
N LYS A 750 -10.09 -0.25 -5.11
CA LYS A 750 -11.03 -1.00 -4.26
C LYS A 750 -12.51 -0.56 -4.39
N SER A 751 -12.82 0.49 -5.15
CA SER A 751 -14.19 0.88 -5.52
C SER A 751 -14.63 0.34 -6.90
N GLY A 752 -13.71 -0.27 -7.67
CA GLY A 752 -13.95 -0.67 -9.05
C GLY A 752 -13.75 0.46 -10.06
N GLY A 753 -13.31 1.65 -9.62
CA GLY A 753 -12.88 2.73 -10.49
C GLY A 753 -11.50 2.42 -11.11
N PRO A 754 -11.11 3.09 -12.22
CA PRO A 754 -9.76 2.94 -12.76
C PRO A 754 -8.71 3.47 -11.76
N ILE A 755 -7.54 2.83 -11.69
CA ILE A 755 -6.41 3.36 -10.92
C ILE A 755 -6.12 4.80 -11.38
N MET A 756 -6.08 5.74 -10.44
CA MET A 756 -5.80 7.15 -10.69
C MET A 756 -4.32 7.47 -10.47
N ALA A 757 -3.73 8.33 -11.29
CA ALA A 757 -2.35 8.78 -11.18
C ALA A 757 -2.31 10.28 -10.84
N GLN A 758 -1.52 10.64 -9.82
CA GLN A 758 -1.31 12.03 -9.42
C GLN A 758 -0.38 12.76 -10.41
N ARG A 759 -0.73 14.00 -10.75
CA ARG A 759 -0.13 14.79 -11.85
C ARG A 759 0.60 16.06 -11.41
N SER A 760 0.64 16.38 -10.11
CA SER A 760 1.31 17.58 -9.58
C SER A 760 1.95 17.32 -8.21
N TYR A 761 3.09 17.97 -7.95
CA TYR A 761 3.71 18.05 -6.61
C TYR A 761 2.96 19.01 -5.67
N ALA A 762 2.43 20.13 -6.19
CA ALA A 762 1.91 21.21 -5.36
C ALA A 762 0.53 20.91 -4.75
N SER A 763 -0.30 20.15 -5.48
CA SER A 763 -1.63 19.71 -5.05
C SER A 763 -1.92 18.29 -5.58
N PRO A 764 -1.27 17.23 -5.06
CA PRO A 764 -1.33 15.89 -5.67
C PRO A 764 -2.75 15.32 -5.74
N GLU A 765 -3.56 15.51 -4.71
CA GLU A 765 -4.93 14.98 -4.59
C GLU A 765 -5.98 15.77 -5.40
N LEU A 766 -5.67 17.01 -5.79
CA LEU A 766 -6.55 17.88 -6.58
C LEU A 766 -6.26 17.80 -8.09
N ASN A 767 -5.20 17.09 -8.49
CA ASN A 767 -4.81 16.94 -9.89
C ASN A 767 -4.44 15.48 -10.17
N GLU A 768 -5.49 14.68 -10.37
CA GLU A 768 -5.41 13.26 -10.70
C GLU A 768 -6.11 12.99 -12.04
N SER A 769 -5.59 12.02 -12.80
CA SER A 769 -6.29 11.48 -13.97
C SER A 769 -6.06 9.97 -14.07
N PRO A 770 -6.87 9.20 -14.84
CA PRO A 770 -6.68 7.76 -14.98
C PRO A 770 -5.25 7.40 -15.38
N ALA A 771 -4.72 6.35 -14.77
CA ALA A 771 -3.37 5.87 -15.01
C ALA A 771 -3.24 5.27 -16.41
N THR A 772 -2.21 5.71 -17.14
CA THR A 772 -1.81 5.14 -18.42
C THR A 772 -0.81 4.00 -18.20
N PRO A 773 -0.57 3.13 -19.20
CA PRO A 773 0.55 2.19 -19.16
C PRO A 773 1.93 2.81 -18.86
N PHE A 774 2.18 4.09 -19.20
CA PHE A 774 3.43 4.77 -18.80
C PHE A 774 3.43 5.25 -17.34
N ASP A 775 2.28 5.24 -16.66
CA ASP A 775 2.16 5.47 -15.22
C ASP A 775 2.23 4.17 -14.41
N MET A 776 1.59 3.10 -14.89
CA MET A 776 1.36 1.87 -14.12
C MET A 776 1.89 0.56 -14.73
N GLY A 777 2.46 0.61 -15.93
CA GLY A 777 2.82 -0.59 -16.68
C GLY A 777 1.60 -1.44 -17.02
N SER A 778 1.64 -2.71 -16.60
CA SER A 778 0.52 -3.63 -16.79
C SER A 778 -0.67 -3.32 -15.88
N GLY A 779 -0.41 -2.78 -14.68
CA GLY A 779 -1.39 -2.50 -13.63
C GLY A 779 -0.77 -2.53 -12.23
N PHE A 780 -1.61 -2.63 -11.20
CA PHE A 780 -1.18 -2.89 -9.82
C PHE A 780 -1.13 -4.39 -9.52
N VAL A 781 -0.12 -4.82 -8.76
CA VAL A 781 0.19 -6.24 -8.52
C VAL A 781 -0.96 -7.03 -7.88
N ASN A 782 -1.18 -8.24 -8.38
CA ASN A 782 -2.16 -9.20 -7.88
C ASN A 782 -1.45 -10.50 -7.48
N ALA A 783 -1.05 -10.61 -6.22
CA ALA A 783 -0.25 -11.73 -5.72
C ALA A 783 -0.93 -13.10 -5.93
N SER A 784 -2.21 -13.20 -5.57
CA SER A 784 -2.99 -14.44 -5.68
C SER A 784 -3.22 -14.86 -7.13
N GLY A 785 -3.32 -13.89 -8.06
CA GLY A 785 -3.37 -14.15 -9.49
C GLY A 785 -2.03 -14.62 -10.05
N ALA A 786 -0.91 -14.00 -9.64
CA ALA A 786 0.42 -14.34 -10.14
C ALA A 786 0.89 -15.76 -9.74
N LEU A 787 0.32 -16.35 -8.68
CA LEU A 787 0.51 -17.78 -8.34
C LEU A 787 -0.33 -18.76 -9.18
N ASN A 788 -1.20 -18.26 -10.07
CA ASN A 788 -1.96 -19.07 -11.02
C ASN A 788 -2.30 -18.22 -12.28
N PRO A 789 -1.31 -17.90 -13.13
CA PRO A 789 -1.47 -16.92 -14.20
C PRO A 789 -2.20 -17.45 -15.44
N GLY A 790 -2.50 -18.75 -15.51
CA GLY A 790 -2.98 -19.43 -16.71
C GLY A 790 -1.85 -19.57 -17.73
N LEU A 791 -1.54 -18.48 -18.43
CA LEU A 791 -0.49 -18.41 -19.45
C LEU A 791 0.65 -17.46 -19.06
N ILE A 792 1.85 -17.73 -19.57
CA ILE A 792 3.03 -16.87 -19.44
C ILE A 792 3.61 -16.49 -20.81
N PHE A 793 4.27 -15.34 -20.84
CA PHE A 793 5.15 -14.86 -21.91
C PHE A 793 6.59 -15.07 -21.45
N ASP A 794 7.27 -16.05 -22.03
CA ASP A 794 8.65 -16.42 -21.66
C ASP A 794 9.66 -15.82 -22.63
N SER A 795 10.89 -15.57 -22.18
CA SER A 795 12.01 -15.02 -22.97
C SER A 795 13.34 -15.42 -22.33
N GLY A 796 14.27 -15.92 -23.14
CA GLY A 796 15.59 -16.35 -22.71
C GLY A 796 16.67 -15.30 -22.95
N TYR A 797 17.90 -15.61 -22.50
CA TYR A 797 19.07 -14.79 -22.76
C TYR A 797 19.30 -14.54 -24.27
N ASP A 798 19.08 -15.54 -25.11
CA ASP A 798 19.29 -15.44 -26.55
C ASP A 798 18.25 -14.57 -27.28
N ASP A 799 17.04 -14.38 -26.69
CA ASP A 799 16.06 -13.40 -27.15
C ASP A 799 16.55 -11.97 -26.85
N TYR A 800 17.07 -11.73 -25.64
CA TYR A 800 17.67 -10.45 -25.27
C TYR A 800 18.93 -10.15 -26.09
N MET A 801 19.79 -11.14 -26.36
CA MET A 801 20.94 -10.98 -27.26
C MET A 801 20.51 -10.67 -28.70
N SER A 802 19.47 -11.32 -29.22
CA SER A 802 18.91 -11.01 -30.55
C SER A 802 18.37 -9.59 -30.62
N PHE A 803 17.65 -9.12 -29.59
CA PHE A 803 17.23 -7.73 -29.46
C PHE A 803 18.42 -6.76 -29.42
N LEU A 804 19.41 -7.00 -28.56
CA LEU A 804 20.59 -6.14 -28.46
C LEU A 804 21.33 -6.03 -29.80
N CYS A 805 21.47 -7.15 -30.50
CA CYS A 805 22.08 -7.23 -31.83
C CYS A 805 21.21 -6.62 -32.96
N GLY A 806 19.90 -6.43 -32.75
CA GLY A 806 19.01 -5.74 -33.69
C GLY A 806 19.09 -4.20 -33.61
N ILE A 807 19.65 -3.66 -32.53
CA ILE A 807 19.86 -2.21 -32.38
C ILE A 807 20.97 -1.75 -33.34
N ASN A 808 20.71 -0.72 -34.13
CA ASN A 808 21.66 -0.22 -35.13
C ASN A 808 22.95 0.29 -34.46
N GLY A 809 24.11 -0.11 -34.99
CA GLY A 809 25.43 0.28 -34.45
C GLY A 809 25.83 -0.36 -33.11
N SER A 810 25.00 -1.22 -32.53
CA SER A 810 25.24 -1.88 -31.23
C SER A 810 26.39 -2.89 -31.22
N TYR A 811 26.68 -3.55 -32.35
CA TYR A 811 27.51 -4.75 -32.42
C TYR A 811 28.87 -4.65 -31.67
N PRO A 812 29.68 -3.58 -31.81
CA PRO A 812 30.94 -3.46 -31.06
C PRO A 812 30.72 -3.35 -29.55
N VAL A 813 29.61 -2.75 -29.12
CA VAL A 813 29.24 -2.57 -27.70
C VAL A 813 28.78 -3.91 -27.11
N VAL A 814 27.95 -4.66 -27.83
CA VAL A 814 27.53 -6.02 -27.44
C VAL A 814 28.74 -6.94 -27.32
N LEU A 815 29.64 -6.95 -28.32
CA LEU A 815 30.85 -7.76 -28.30
C LEU A 815 31.76 -7.42 -27.11
N ASN A 816 31.93 -6.12 -26.79
CA ASN A 816 32.78 -5.68 -25.68
C ASN A 816 32.21 -6.04 -24.29
N TYR A 817 30.89 -6.02 -24.09
CA TYR A 817 30.28 -6.37 -22.79
C TYR A 817 30.07 -7.87 -22.61
N THR A 818 29.82 -8.63 -23.67
CA THR A 818 29.39 -10.04 -23.59
C THR A 818 30.45 -11.04 -24.07
N GLY A 819 31.45 -10.60 -24.83
CA GLY A 819 32.38 -11.46 -25.56
C GLY A 819 31.74 -12.20 -26.76
N GLN A 820 30.45 -11.98 -27.06
CA GLN A 820 29.71 -12.73 -28.07
C GLN A 820 29.49 -11.93 -29.36
N ASN A 821 29.46 -12.64 -30.49
CA ASN A 821 29.31 -12.07 -31.83
C ASN A 821 27.85 -12.15 -32.30
N CYS A 822 27.27 -11.00 -32.68
CA CYS A 822 25.91 -10.91 -33.20
C CYS A 822 25.62 -11.72 -34.46
N GLY A 823 26.63 -12.19 -35.21
CA GLY A 823 26.45 -13.12 -36.33
C GLY A 823 25.89 -14.50 -35.95
N LEU A 824 25.79 -14.81 -34.64
CA LEU A 824 25.11 -15.99 -34.10
C LEU A 824 23.63 -15.73 -33.74
N TYR A 825 23.17 -14.47 -33.80
CA TYR A 825 21.90 -14.01 -33.26
C TYR A 825 21.01 -13.39 -34.36
N ASN A 826 19.70 -13.37 -34.14
CA ASN A 826 18.77 -12.78 -35.11
C ASN A 826 18.70 -11.26 -34.95
N SER A 827 19.57 -10.54 -35.65
CA SER A 827 19.60 -9.06 -35.71
C SER A 827 18.39 -8.42 -36.41
N SER A 828 17.28 -9.15 -36.58
CA SER A 828 15.99 -8.63 -37.07
C SER A 828 14.97 -8.43 -35.94
N VAL A 829 15.32 -8.75 -34.69
CA VAL A 829 14.46 -8.61 -33.51
C VAL A 829 14.59 -7.18 -32.95
N TYR A 830 13.50 -6.43 -32.93
CA TYR A 830 13.43 -5.10 -32.32
C TYR A 830 12.65 -5.13 -30.99
N GLY A 831 12.61 -4.00 -30.28
CA GLY A 831 11.89 -3.86 -29.01
C GLY A 831 10.43 -4.37 -29.01
N PRO A 832 9.61 -4.15 -30.06
CA PRO A 832 8.24 -4.66 -30.11
C PRO A 832 8.17 -6.17 -30.29
N ASP A 833 9.24 -6.81 -30.80
CA ASP A 833 9.24 -8.22 -31.22
C ASP A 833 9.70 -9.16 -30.10
N LEU A 834 10.41 -8.64 -29.09
CA LEU A 834 10.65 -9.34 -27.82
C LEU A 834 9.32 -9.88 -27.25
N ASN A 835 9.32 -11.10 -26.73
CA ASN A 835 8.12 -11.78 -26.25
C ASN A 835 7.68 -11.31 -24.85
N LEU A 836 7.49 -9.99 -24.70
CA LEU A 836 7.07 -9.35 -23.45
C LEU A 836 5.54 -9.40 -23.27
N PRO A 837 5.02 -9.39 -22.02
CA PRO A 837 3.59 -9.31 -21.70
C PRO A 837 2.97 -7.91 -22.00
N SER A 838 3.53 -7.17 -22.95
CA SER A 838 3.08 -5.84 -23.40
C SER A 838 3.52 -5.58 -24.85
N ILE A 839 2.93 -4.59 -25.51
CA ILE A 839 3.36 -4.10 -26.82
C ILE A 839 3.49 -2.57 -26.75
N THR A 840 4.70 -2.04 -26.88
CA THR A 840 4.93 -0.60 -27.08
C THR A 840 5.47 -0.36 -28.48
N ILE A 841 4.99 0.70 -29.14
CA ILE A 841 5.51 1.18 -30.41
C ILE A 841 5.64 2.70 -30.36
N SER A 842 6.89 3.18 -30.30
CA SER A 842 7.30 4.58 -30.41
C SER A 842 6.79 5.24 -31.69
N LYS A 843 6.83 4.55 -32.83
CA LYS A 843 6.40 5.08 -34.13
C LYS A 843 5.79 4.01 -35.04
N LEU A 844 4.47 3.90 -35.02
CA LEU A 844 3.71 3.07 -35.96
C LEU A 844 3.62 3.77 -37.31
N ASN A 845 4.51 3.40 -38.24
CA ASN A 845 4.45 3.80 -39.63
C ASN A 845 3.58 2.83 -40.43
N GLN A 846 2.45 3.31 -40.96
CA GLN A 846 1.41 2.52 -41.62
C GLN A 846 0.95 1.33 -40.75
N SER A 847 1.43 0.12 -41.02
CA SER A 847 1.06 -1.07 -40.27
C SER A 847 2.26 -1.90 -39.82
N ARG A 848 2.12 -2.57 -38.67
CA ARG A 848 3.08 -3.56 -38.14
C ARG A 848 2.32 -4.80 -37.70
N ILE A 849 2.88 -5.98 -37.96
CA ILE A 849 2.49 -7.23 -37.30
C ILE A 849 3.50 -7.49 -36.20
N VAL A 850 3.01 -7.79 -35.00
CA VAL A 850 3.80 -8.16 -33.83
C VAL A 850 3.37 -9.56 -33.42
N GLN A 851 4.33 -10.46 -33.17
CA GLN A 851 4.04 -11.81 -32.70
C GLN A 851 4.35 -11.95 -31.20
N ARG A 852 3.59 -12.82 -30.54
CA ARG A 852 3.81 -13.25 -29.15
C ARG A 852 3.59 -14.74 -29.01
N THR A 853 4.39 -15.38 -28.18
CA THR A 853 4.27 -16.81 -27.86
C THR A 853 3.87 -16.95 -26.40
N VAL A 854 2.65 -17.42 -26.16
CA VAL A 854 2.16 -17.74 -24.81
C VAL A 854 2.35 -19.22 -24.52
N GLN A 855 2.77 -19.57 -23.31
CA GLN A 855 2.86 -20.95 -22.81
C GLN A 855 1.83 -21.18 -21.70
N ASN A 856 1.15 -22.32 -21.71
CA ASN A 856 0.20 -22.68 -20.65
C ASN A 856 0.95 -23.28 -19.44
N THR A 857 0.67 -22.74 -18.26
CA THR A 857 1.22 -23.18 -16.96
C THR A 857 0.18 -23.84 -16.05
N ALA A 858 -1.10 -23.79 -16.45
CA ALA A 858 -2.23 -24.40 -15.78
C ALA A 858 -2.64 -25.72 -16.46
N GLN A 859 -3.86 -26.19 -16.20
CA GLN A 859 -4.46 -27.32 -16.90
C GLN A 859 -4.91 -26.95 -18.32
N ASN A 860 -5.35 -27.93 -19.11
CA ASN A 860 -5.84 -27.72 -20.48
C ASN A 860 -7.04 -26.77 -20.49
N GLU A 861 -6.97 -25.69 -21.28
CA GLU A 861 -7.97 -24.62 -21.24
C GLU A 861 -8.24 -24.02 -22.62
N SER A 862 -9.46 -23.51 -22.82
CA SER A 862 -9.85 -22.77 -24.02
C SER A 862 -9.93 -21.28 -23.74
N TYR A 863 -9.23 -20.48 -24.53
CA TYR A 863 -9.15 -19.03 -24.42
C TYR A 863 -9.91 -18.33 -25.54
N SER A 864 -10.57 -17.22 -25.19
CA SER A 864 -11.15 -16.25 -26.11
C SER A 864 -10.38 -14.93 -26.05
N VAL A 865 -10.14 -14.29 -27.19
CA VAL A 865 -9.31 -13.09 -27.31
C VAL A 865 -10.18 -11.88 -27.63
N GLY A 866 -10.15 -10.87 -26.76
CA GLY A 866 -10.80 -9.57 -26.97
C GLY A 866 -9.79 -8.44 -26.88
N TRP A 867 -10.11 -7.24 -27.39
CA TRP A 867 -9.19 -6.11 -27.34
C TRP A 867 -9.88 -4.75 -27.42
N THR A 868 -9.19 -3.73 -26.91
CA THR A 868 -9.48 -2.30 -27.13
C THR A 868 -8.33 -1.68 -27.92
N ALA A 869 -8.65 -1.03 -29.04
CA ALA A 869 -7.65 -0.45 -29.93
C ALA A 869 -7.16 0.92 -29.41
N PRO A 870 -5.86 1.24 -29.49
CA PRO A 870 -5.36 2.59 -29.21
C PRO A 870 -6.00 3.63 -30.13
N TYR A 871 -6.30 4.82 -29.60
CA TYR A 871 -6.84 5.92 -30.42
C TYR A 871 -5.92 6.21 -31.63
N GLY A 872 -6.53 6.29 -32.82
CA GLY A 872 -5.82 6.48 -34.09
C GLY A 872 -5.21 5.22 -34.71
N VAL A 873 -5.55 4.02 -34.18
CA VAL A 873 -5.02 2.74 -34.65
C VAL A 873 -6.13 1.70 -34.76
N SER A 874 -6.13 0.91 -35.83
CA SER A 874 -6.92 -0.31 -35.98
C SER A 874 -6.11 -1.51 -35.48
N LEU A 875 -6.75 -2.39 -34.70
CA LEU A 875 -6.14 -3.54 -34.05
C LEU A 875 -6.92 -4.82 -34.39
N LYS A 876 -6.20 -5.89 -34.73
CA LYS A 876 -6.73 -7.26 -34.87
C LYS A 876 -5.76 -8.26 -34.24
N VAL A 877 -6.28 -9.30 -33.59
CA VAL A 877 -5.48 -10.40 -33.03
C VAL A 877 -5.95 -11.73 -33.59
N PHE A 878 -5.01 -12.62 -33.92
CA PHE A 878 -5.28 -13.96 -34.44
C PHE A 878 -4.39 -15.01 -33.74
N PRO A 879 -4.91 -16.22 -33.41
CA PRO A 879 -6.32 -16.60 -33.49
C PRO A 879 -7.19 -15.85 -32.46
N THR A 880 -8.50 -15.74 -32.72
CA THR A 880 -9.46 -15.11 -31.79
C THR A 880 -9.97 -16.07 -30.71
N HIS A 881 -9.86 -17.37 -30.94
CA HIS A 881 -10.12 -18.43 -29.97
C HIS A 881 -9.11 -19.56 -30.18
N PHE A 882 -8.62 -20.17 -29.11
CA PHE A 882 -7.73 -21.34 -29.17
C PHE A 882 -7.93 -22.22 -27.93
N SER A 883 -7.50 -23.48 -28.01
CA SER A 883 -7.34 -24.35 -26.84
C SER A 883 -5.90 -24.78 -26.74
N ILE A 884 -5.37 -24.87 -25.52
CA ILE A 884 -3.96 -25.09 -25.24
C ILE A 884 -3.80 -26.08 -24.10
N GLY A 885 -3.05 -27.16 -24.32
CA GLY A 885 -2.71 -28.16 -23.33
C GLY A 885 -1.72 -27.63 -22.30
N SER A 886 -1.63 -28.28 -21.14
CA SER A 886 -0.64 -27.93 -20.11
C SER A 886 0.79 -28.03 -20.67
N GLY A 887 1.60 -26.99 -20.49
CA GLY A 887 2.97 -26.90 -21.02
C GLY A 887 3.08 -26.54 -22.50
N GLU A 888 2.00 -26.62 -23.29
CA GLU A 888 2.02 -26.27 -24.73
C GLU A 888 2.20 -24.76 -24.97
N LYS A 889 2.54 -24.38 -26.21
CA LYS A 889 2.75 -22.99 -26.65
C LYS A 889 1.83 -22.63 -27.81
N GLN A 890 1.23 -21.42 -27.76
CA GLN A 890 0.41 -20.82 -28.82
C GLN A 890 1.04 -19.50 -29.28
N ILE A 891 1.05 -19.26 -30.59
CA ILE A 891 1.45 -17.97 -31.17
C ILE A 891 0.22 -17.09 -31.38
N LEU A 892 0.29 -15.84 -30.91
CA LEU A 892 -0.67 -14.77 -31.16
C LEU A 892 -0.03 -13.78 -32.15
N SER A 893 -0.70 -13.51 -33.27
CA SER A 893 -0.32 -12.50 -34.25
C SER A 893 -1.20 -11.26 -34.09
N VAL A 894 -0.57 -10.11 -33.79
CA VAL A 894 -1.22 -8.84 -33.51
C VAL A 894 -0.95 -7.88 -34.68
N LEU A 895 -1.97 -7.57 -35.46
CA LEU A 895 -1.91 -6.60 -36.56
C LEU A 895 -2.37 -5.23 -36.05
N LEU A 896 -1.49 -4.24 -36.20
CA LEU A 896 -1.70 -2.83 -35.87
C LEU A 896 -1.61 -1.99 -37.15
N ASN A 897 -2.56 -1.08 -37.38
CA ASN A 897 -2.55 -0.18 -38.55
C ASN A 897 -2.98 1.24 -38.17
N ALA A 898 -2.14 2.24 -38.45
CA ALA A 898 -2.40 3.65 -38.18
C ALA A 898 -3.53 4.19 -39.07
N THR A 899 -4.63 4.64 -38.46
CA THR A 899 -5.79 5.19 -39.18
C THR A 899 -5.76 6.72 -39.29
N VAL A 900 -4.91 7.40 -38.51
CA VAL A 900 -4.69 8.85 -38.58
C VAL A 900 -3.21 9.19 -38.33
N ASN A 901 -2.77 10.33 -38.83
CA ASN A 901 -1.50 10.95 -38.44
C ASN A 901 -1.65 11.60 -37.06
N SER A 902 -0.83 11.20 -36.08
CA SER A 902 -0.84 11.81 -34.74
C SER A 902 0.46 11.58 -33.96
N SER A 903 0.91 12.60 -33.23
CA SER A 903 2.02 12.53 -32.27
C SER A 903 1.56 12.30 -30.82
N LEU A 904 0.25 12.27 -30.55
CA LEU A 904 -0.29 12.05 -29.21
C LEU A 904 -0.23 10.57 -28.85
N SER A 905 0.40 10.24 -27.71
CA SER A 905 0.39 8.88 -27.17
C SER A 905 -1.03 8.39 -26.91
N SER A 906 -1.31 7.14 -27.29
CA SER A 906 -2.60 6.50 -27.03
C SER A 906 -2.42 5.03 -26.66
N PHE A 907 -3.42 4.48 -25.99
CA PHE A 907 -3.33 3.22 -25.27
C PHE A 907 -4.51 2.32 -25.56
N GLY A 908 -4.27 1.02 -25.58
CA GLY A 908 -5.25 -0.05 -25.76
C GLY A 908 -4.86 -1.28 -24.95
N ARG A 909 -5.61 -2.37 -25.05
CA ARG A 909 -5.29 -3.64 -24.40
C ARG A 909 -5.72 -4.84 -25.25
N ILE A 910 -5.07 -5.97 -25.05
CA ILE A 910 -5.60 -7.30 -25.41
C ILE A 910 -5.94 -8.03 -24.10
N GLY A 911 -7.11 -8.64 -24.05
CA GLY A 911 -7.56 -9.53 -22.98
C GLY A 911 -7.63 -10.97 -23.48
N LEU A 912 -7.02 -11.91 -22.76
CA LEU A 912 -7.21 -13.35 -22.97
C LEU A 912 -8.10 -13.86 -21.84
N PHE A 913 -9.24 -14.45 -22.21
CA PHE A 913 -10.29 -14.88 -21.29
C PHE A 913 -10.42 -16.41 -21.38
N GLY A 914 -9.90 -17.11 -20.38
CA GLY A 914 -9.90 -18.57 -20.28
C GLY A 914 -11.18 -19.13 -19.66
N ASN A 915 -11.63 -20.31 -20.11
CA ASN A 915 -12.88 -20.91 -19.65
C ASN A 915 -12.81 -21.54 -18.23
N GLN A 916 -11.64 -21.59 -17.59
CA GLN A 916 -11.46 -21.88 -16.16
C GLN A 916 -11.40 -20.60 -15.29
N GLY A 917 -11.53 -19.42 -15.90
CA GLY A 917 -11.58 -18.12 -15.21
C GLY A 917 -10.28 -17.32 -15.21
N HIS A 918 -9.22 -17.79 -15.89
CA HIS A 918 -8.01 -16.99 -16.07
C HIS A 918 -8.29 -15.77 -16.96
N VAL A 919 -7.80 -14.59 -16.54
CA VAL A 919 -7.90 -13.34 -17.30
C VAL A 919 -6.53 -12.68 -17.37
N LEU A 920 -5.99 -12.57 -18.58
CA LEU A 920 -4.67 -11.97 -18.84
C LEU A 920 -4.82 -10.66 -19.58
N ASN A 921 -4.16 -9.59 -19.10
CA ASN A 921 -4.33 -8.22 -19.58
C ASN A 921 -3.04 -7.64 -20.15
N ILE A 922 -2.88 -7.68 -21.48
CA ILE A 922 -1.70 -7.20 -22.21
C ILE A 922 -1.90 -5.72 -22.58
N PRO A 923 -1.17 -4.74 -22.00
CA PRO A 923 -1.26 -3.34 -22.42
C PRO A 923 -0.62 -3.10 -23.79
N ILE A 924 -1.23 -2.20 -24.58
CA ILE A 924 -0.69 -1.66 -25.82
C ILE A 924 -0.48 -0.16 -25.67
N SER A 925 0.71 0.33 -26.00
CA SER A 925 1.09 1.75 -25.99
C SER A 925 1.63 2.16 -27.35
N ILE A 926 1.08 3.20 -27.97
CA ILE A 926 1.57 3.71 -29.25
C ILE A 926 1.77 5.21 -29.15
N MET A 927 2.99 5.69 -29.38
CA MET A 927 3.32 7.11 -29.27
C MET A 927 2.93 7.83 -30.57
N VAL A 928 3.75 7.73 -31.62
CA VAL A 928 3.51 8.36 -32.94
C VAL A 928 2.81 7.38 -33.90
N LYS A 929 1.86 7.90 -34.70
CA LYS A 929 1.12 7.20 -35.74
C LYS A 929 1.30 7.95 -37.07
N ILE A 930 1.58 7.22 -38.14
CA ILE A 930 1.66 7.75 -39.50
C ILE A 930 0.78 6.88 -40.40
N SER A 931 -0.40 7.38 -40.75
CA SER A 931 -1.30 6.79 -41.74
C SER A 931 -0.85 7.15 -43.15
N SER A 932 -1.03 6.25 -44.12
CA SER A 932 -0.89 6.59 -45.55
C SER A 932 -1.89 7.70 -45.94
N ASN A 933 -1.44 8.71 -46.68
CA ASN A 933 -2.33 9.74 -47.23
C ASN A 933 -3.35 9.13 -48.18
N THR A 934 -4.60 8.97 -47.74
CA THR A 934 -5.76 8.90 -48.63
C THR A 934 -6.15 10.30 -49.06
N THR A 935 -5.23 11.00 -49.72
CA THR A 935 -5.57 12.16 -50.55
C THR A 935 -6.38 11.65 -51.74
N THR A 936 -7.63 12.07 -51.79
CA THR A 936 -8.65 11.79 -52.81
C THR A 936 -8.09 11.61 -54.22
N SER A 937 -8.35 10.44 -54.80
CA SER A 937 -8.44 10.20 -56.25
C SER A 937 -9.85 10.50 -56.75
#